data_AF-A0A858RI78-F1
#
_entry.id   AF-A0A858RI78-F1
#
_cell.length_a   1.000
_cell.length_b   1.000
_cell.length_c   1.000
_cell.angle_alpha   90.00
_cell.angle_beta   90.00
_cell.angle_gamma   90.00
#
_symmetry.space_group_name_H-M   'P 1'
#
loop_
_entity.id
_entity.type
_entity.pdbx_description
1 polymer ?
#
loop_
_entity_poly.entity_id
_entity_poly.type
_entity_poly.pdbx_seq_one_letter_code
_entity_poly.pdbx_strand_id
1 'polypeptide(L)'
;MRLLRYLLPLLLLGVAALFAQKEPAKAPDPRRLEVLFFGDDGHHQPLERYRIFKEVSGNRGINLTYEKRMEALTPENLAKYDVLLVYANHQVISPEQLAAVKGFVDNGGGFVPVHCGSACFKKTDGYIDLVGGQIEGHGDGVFTARVVEPEHATMKGYQPFETWDETYRHHRLSKDITILQRRDEEPWTWVRQQGKGRVFYTAHGHDERCWMQEGFHDLLDRGIRWAAGENVSLVDLPALEYKVPMLPDRYETKQPVPKVQQPLSPEDSMKRAQVPAGFELSLFAAEPDIEHPIAIAWDHRGRLWVVETLDYPNGMTTGERGNDRLKICEDTNGDGRADKFTVFADKLALATSAVHANGGVIVSSGGKMLFLKDTDGDDKADERRVLFEGFKMHDTHAGVSNLRYGFDGWIYGTVGYAGFDGMVGGKQAKFDTGVFRFLPDGSQIEFLGKTTNNTWGLGFTEQFDVLGSTANRQPSWQVIGDGGNVHRADRGTRIFPTTLDIQGSDGWDPPVELLGDGRIRAKSRHYTAAAGHAVYTADRFPEDWRNKAAFVCEPTGHLVSMTRLRAENADFIASFEGENLYASSDAWSAPVAAETGPDGAVWISDWYNIIVQHNRPGAPFEQTKVERGAGAAYVTPLREKPMGRIYRVYPSGSTEAASALNPSDPESVLKGLKHPSLVVRLHAQRLLVESGKKDIASSLISAAKEEHGIHALHALKQLGALAPDQSQGTALLSELSRNPSADLRRTALSLWPAETSCDFDPLKEPDPFVIREWLLLAARMPADETLGRKLRDWHRSQQHLRRGEVLDRCFAVAAARHSTGFLLASLANAPDPSVLKERIYPAAIKAFAASRSPQVLALLEKDTSPLGNALKEAVKDHHVEKKHNPPADQLARGEAVYARTCAACHQSNGTGVDGAFPPLDGNASIAGNPDALVKIVLHGLTGPVEVPGKLAVNSLMPPVIGLNDADIADVLTFVRHAWSNDAPAVNPAVVAPLRESTKDRQAPWTAAELK
;
A
#
# COMPACT_ATOMS: atom_id res chain seq x y z
N MET A 1 0.16 -41.69 67.27
CA MET A 1 0.80 -42.21 66.04
C MET A 1 -0.02 -41.91 64.76
N ARG A 2 -0.45 -40.66 64.50
CA ARG A 2 -1.08 -40.27 63.22
C ARG A 2 -0.48 -39.02 62.55
N LEU A 3 0.42 -38.28 63.23
CA LEU A 3 1.14 -37.15 62.63
C LEU A 3 2.47 -37.53 61.92
N LEU A 4 3.00 -38.74 62.13
CA LEU A 4 4.32 -39.12 61.60
C LEU A 4 4.31 -39.65 60.16
N ARG A 5 3.13 -39.93 59.57
CA ARG A 5 3.01 -40.49 58.21
C ARG A 5 2.99 -39.45 57.08
N TYR A 6 2.80 -38.16 57.41
CA TYR A 6 2.78 -37.08 56.41
C TYR A 6 4.08 -36.26 56.36
N LEU A 7 4.96 -36.39 57.34
CA LEU A 7 6.23 -35.65 57.37
C LEU A 7 7.37 -36.34 56.60
N LEU A 8 7.33 -37.66 56.45
CA LEU A 8 8.40 -38.42 55.79
C LEU A 8 8.46 -38.21 54.25
N PRO A 9 7.33 -38.12 53.49
CA PRO A 9 7.38 -37.84 52.05
C PRO A 9 7.78 -36.39 51.74
N LEU A 10 7.39 -35.44 52.61
CA LEU A 10 7.72 -34.02 52.47
C LEU A 10 9.20 -33.73 52.76
N LEU A 11 9.83 -34.45 53.69
CA LEU A 11 11.28 -34.36 53.90
C LEU A 11 12.10 -34.97 52.75
N LEU A 12 11.62 -36.05 52.13
CA LEU A 12 12.30 -36.69 50.99
C LEU A 12 12.18 -35.87 49.69
N LEU A 13 11.06 -35.17 49.47
CA LEU A 13 10.91 -34.19 48.38
C LEU A 13 11.77 -32.93 48.60
N GLY A 14 11.92 -32.49 49.86
CA GLY A 14 12.78 -31.36 50.22
C GLY A 14 14.28 -31.64 50.02
N VAL A 15 14.74 -32.88 50.25
CA VAL A 15 16.15 -33.25 50.07
C VAL A 15 16.49 -33.52 48.60
N ALA A 16 15.56 -34.02 47.78
CA ALA A 16 15.76 -34.14 46.33
C ALA A 16 15.85 -32.76 45.63
N ALA A 17 15.12 -31.75 46.10
CA ALA A 17 15.22 -30.37 45.62
C ALA A 17 16.53 -29.66 46.02
N LEU A 18 17.18 -30.10 47.11
CA LEU A 18 18.47 -29.57 47.57
C LEU A 18 19.70 -30.17 46.83
N PHE A 19 19.51 -31.25 46.06
CA PHE A 19 20.56 -31.91 45.27
C PHE A 19 20.26 -31.98 43.76
N ALA A 20 19.26 -31.24 43.28
CA ALA A 20 19.17 -30.93 41.85
C ALA A 20 20.38 -30.05 41.50
N GLN A 21 21.49 -30.69 41.10
CA GLN A 21 22.56 -30.01 40.40
C GLN A 21 21.89 -29.25 39.25
N LYS A 22 21.93 -27.91 39.34
CA LYS A 22 21.64 -27.03 38.22
C LYS A 22 22.44 -27.59 37.05
N GLU A 23 21.77 -28.20 36.07
CA GLU A 23 22.43 -28.47 34.81
C GLU A 23 23.10 -27.15 34.39
N PRO A 24 24.39 -27.18 34.00
CA PRO A 24 25.04 -25.98 33.52
C PRO A 24 24.15 -25.40 32.42
N ALA A 25 23.76 -24.13 32.58
CA ALA A 25 22.93 -23.46 31.60
C ALA A 25 23.57 -23.69 30.23
N LYS A 26 22.82 -24.31 29.32
CA LYS A 26 23.27 -24.54 27.94
C LYS A 26 23.78 -23.19 27.43
N ALA A 27 25.02 -23.15 26.95
CA ALA A 27 25.58 -21.92 26.41
C ALA A 27 24.60 -21.37 25.35
N PRO A 28 24.33 -20.05 25.34
CA PRO A 28 23.42 -19.48 24.37
C PRO A 28 23.90 -19.79 22.96
N ASP A 29 22.97 -20.17 22.08
CA ASP A 29 23.31 -20.47 20.68
C ASP A 29 23.97 -19.22 20.05
N PRO A 30 25.04 -19.40 19.24
CA PRO A 30 25.75 -18.27 18.64
C PRO A 30 24.81 -17.38 17.82
N ARG A 31 24.83 -16.07 18.08
CA ARG A 31 23.99 -15.07 17.39
C ARG A 31 24.74 -13.77 17.13
N ARG A 32 24.15 -12.89 16.33
CA ARG A 32 24.67 -11.52 16.15
C ARG A 32 24.42 -10.70 17.41
N LEU A 33 25.25 -9.68 17.63
CA LEU A 33 25.12 -8.75 18.76
C LEU A 33 24.07 -7.70 18.41
N GLU A 34 23.10 -7.48 19.28
CA GLU A 34 22.01 -6.50 19.07
C GLU A 34 22.31 -5.19 19.80
N VAL A 35 22.36 -4.08 19.07
CA VAL A 35 22.66 -2.74 19.61
C VAL A 35 21.52 -1.78 19.33
N LEU A 36 20.98 -1.17 20.39
CA LEU A 36 20.09 -0.02 20.25
C LEU A 36 20.93 1.25 20.11
N PHE A 37 20.93 1.84 18.92
CA PHE A 37 21.52 3.15 18.64
C PHE A 37 20.47 4.22 18.95
N PHE A 38 20.57 4.83 20.13
CA PHE A 38 19.66 5.87 20.58
C PHE A 38 20.17 7.26 20.15
N GLY A 39 19.42 7.91 19.26
CA GLY A 39 19.73 9.20 18.66
C GLY A 39 18.69 10.28 18.94
N ASP A 40 18.76 11.38 18.17
CA ASP A 40 17.79 12.49 18.17
C ASP A 40 17.76 13.18 16.79
N ASP A 41 16.95 14.23 16.65
CA ASP A 41 16.90 15.08 15.44
C ASP A 41 17.83 16.32 15.56
N GLY A 42 18.90 16.21 16.37
CA GLY A 42 19.82 17.29 16.68
C GLY A 42 20.88 17.56 15.59
N HIS A 43 21.68 18.62 15.80
CA HIS A 43 22.69 19.10 14.84
C HIS A 43 23.82 18.10 14.55
N HIS A 44 24.01 17.08 15.40
CA HIS A 44 24.99 16.00 15.17
C HIS A 44 24.54 14.96 14.12
N GLN A 45 23.29 15.06 13.65
CA GLN A 45 22.69 14.15 12.66
C GLN A 45 22.83 12.65 13.00
N PRO A 46 22.35 12.17 14.17
CA PRO A 46 22.51 10.78 14.62
C PRO A 46 22.10 9.71 13.60
N LEU A 47 20.99 9.92 12.87
CA LEU A 47 20.53 8.97 11.84
C LEU A 47 21.58 8.76 10.73
N GLU A 48 22.28 9.81 10.31
CA GLU A 48 23.35 9.68 9.30
C GLU A 48 24.57 8.94 9.86
N ARG A 49 24.87 9.11 11.15
CA ARG A 49 25.99 8.40 11.82
C ARG A 49 25.70 6.93 12.00
N TYR A 50 24.49 6.61 12.42
CA TYR A 50 23.97 5.25 12.43
C TYR A 50 24.12 4.58 11.06
N ARG A 51 23.71 5.25 9.96
CA ARG A 51 23.85 4.72 8.60
C ARG A 51 25.29 4.43 8.20
N ILE A 52 26.22 5.35 8.47
CA ILE A 52 27.65 5.15 8.18
C ILE A 52 28.16 3.91 8.93
N PHE A 53 27.87 3.81 10.22
CA PHE A 53 28.42 2.73 11.03
C PHE A 53 27.76 1.38 10.74
N LYS A 54 26.47 1.34 10.40
CA LYS A 54 25.72 0.12 10.07
C LYS A 54 26.29 -0.64 8.88
N GLU A 55 26.74 0.07 7.84
CA GLU A 55 27.38 -0.54 6.67
C GLU A 55 28.62 -1.36 7.06
N VAL A 56 29.32 -0.93 8.10
CA VAL A 56 30.54 -1.57 8.61
C VAL A 56 30.22 -2.63 9.66
N SER A 57 29.41 -2.28 10.67
CA SER A 57 29.14 -3.11 11.84
C SER A 57 28.35 -4.39 11.51
N GLY A 58 27.42 -4.31 10.55
CA GLY A 58 26.68 -5.47 10.06
C GLY A 58 27.60 -6.56 9.53
N ASN A 59 28.61 -6.18 8.74
CA ASN A 59 29.61 -7.13 8.20
C ASN A 59 30.53 -7.74 9.25
N ARG A 60 30.49 -7.22 10.48
CA ARG A 60 31.26 -7.69 11.64
C ARG A 60 30.38 -8.44 12.66
N GLY A 61 29.10 -8.68 12.35
CA GLY A 61 28.19 -9.44 13.22
C GLY A 61 27.55 -8.61 14.33
N ILE A 62 27.50 -7.28 14.15
CA ILE A 62 26.80 -6.35 15.04
C ILE A 62 25.58 -5.81 14.28
N ASN A 63 24.39 -6.12 14.77
CA ASN A 63 23.13 -5.58 14.31
C ASN A 63 22.86 -4.25 15.04
N LEU A 64 22.54 -3.21 14.28
CA LEU A 64 22.12 -1.92 14.83
C LEU A 64 20.64 -1.70 14.55
N THR A 65 19.92 -1.21 15.55
CA THR A 65 18.56 -0.65 15.45
C THR A 65 18.61 0.81 15.84
N TYR A 66 18.08 1.70 15.02
CA TYR A 66 18.00 3.13 15.32
C TYR A 66 16.69 3.48 16.01
N GLU A 67 16.75 4.35 17.02
CA GLU A 67 15.58 4.90 17.67
C GLU A 67 15.89 6.28 18.24
N LYS A 68 14.91 7.18 18.21
CA LYS A 68 15.04 8.57 18.68
C LYS A 68 13.95 8.98 19.66
N ARG A 69 12.90 8.17 19.79
CA ARG A 69 11.76 8.42 20.68
C ARG A 69 12.11 7.97 22.09
N MET A 70 11.86 8.83 23.06
CA MET A 70 12.15 8.55 24.47
C MET A 70 11.33 7.35 25.00
N GLU A 71 10.18 7.07 24.38
CA GLU A 71 9.28 5.96 24.67
C GLU A 71 9.93 4.59 24.46
N ALA A 72 11.06 4.52 23.75
CA ALA A 72 11.80 3.28 23.57
C ALA A 72 12.71 2.91 24.74
N LEU A 73 12.96 3.82 25.68
CA LEU A 73 13.79 3.59 26.86
C LEU A 73 12.97 2.94 27.98
N THR A 74 12.43 1.75 27.72
CA THR A 74 11.70 0.93 28.70
C THR A 74 12.43 -0.39 28.98
N PRO A 75 12.20 -1.03 30.14
CA PRO A 75 12.79 -2.34 30.44
C PRO A 75 12.48 -3.39 29.37
N GLU A 76 11.24 -3.42 28.87
CA GLU A 76 10.76 -4.41 27.91
C GLU A 76 11.46 -4.26 26.55
N ASN A 77 11.70 -3.03 26.11
CA ASN A 77 12.37 -2.79 24.85
C ASN A 77 13.89 -2.99 24.98
N LEU A 78 14.51 -2.49 26.05
CA LEU A 78 15.95 -2.65 26.30
C LEU A 78 16.36 -4.12 26.45
N ALA A 79 15.48 -4.99 26.95
CA ALA A 79 15.72 -6.43 27.07
C ALA A 79 15.96 -7.14 25.72
N LYS A 80 15.65 -6.51 24.58
CA LYS A 80 15.90 -7.05 23.23
C LYS A 80 17.35 -6.85 22.78
N TYR A 81 18.12 -6.02 23.49
CA TYR A 81 19.44 -5.56 23.06
C TYR A 81 20.52 -6.01 24.04
N ASP A 82 21.74 -6.17 23.53
CA ASP A 82 22.93 -6.43 24.35
C ASP A 82 23.57 -5.12 24.79
N VAL A 83 23.47 -4.08 23.96
CA VAL A 83 24.11 -2.79 24.18
C VAL A 83 23.17 -1.64 23.85
N LEU A 84 23.13 -0.64 24.73
CA LEU A 84 22.56 0.67 24.48
C LEU A 84 23.69 1.65 24.12
N LEU A 85 23.73 2.09 22.86
CA LEU A 85 24.63 3.13 22.38
C LEU A 85 23.89 4.47 22.37
N VAL A 86 24.42 5.48 23.05
CA VAL A 86 23.78 6.81 23.12
C VAL A 86 24.60 7.83 22.34
N TYR A 87 23.97 8.39 21.30
CA TYR A 87 24.49 9.50 20.51
C TYR A 87 23.36 10.52 20.29
N ALA A 88 22.97 11.19 21.38
CA ALA A 88 21.84 12.11 21.45
C ALA A 88 22.14 13.29 22.39
N ASN A 89 21.32 14.34 22.31
CA ASN A 89 21.47 15.61 23.02
C ASN A 89 20.21 16.02 23.81
N HIS A 90 19.31 15.08 24.09
CA HIS A 90 18.15 15.31 24.94
C HIS A 90 18.56 15.92 26.29
N GLN A 91 17.77 16.85 26.82
CA GLN A 91 18.14 17.58 28.04
C GLN A 91 17.67 16.88 29.31
N VAL A 92 16.57 16.14 29.25
CA VAL A 92 15.87 15.53 30.39
C VAL A 92 15.47 14.10 30.02
N ILE A 93 15.58 13.21 31.00
CA ILE A 93 15.03 11.84 30.99
C ILE A 93 14.11 11.68 32.20
N SER A 94 13.01 10.94 32.07
CA SER A 94 12.11 10.68 33.19
C SER A 94 12.79 9.78 34.24
N PRO A 95 12.38 9.84 35.52
CA PRO A 95 12.89 8.92 36.55
C PRO A 95 12.70 7.43 36.18
N GLU A 96 11.58 7.08 35.56
CA GLU A 96 11.26 5.72 35.13
C GLU A 96 12.17 5.25 33.99
N GLN A 97 12.40 6.10 32.98
CA GLN A 97 13.30 5.82 31.86
C GLN A 97 14.75 5.69 32.34
N LEU A 98 15.19 6.58 33.24
CA LEU A 98 16.52 6.49 33.82
C LEU A 98 16.68 5.21 34.65
N ALA A 99 15.66 4.81 35.41
CA ALA A 99 15.65 3.55 36.13
C ALA A 99 15.71 2.35 35.18
N ALA A 100 15.04 2.40 34.03
CA ALA A 100 15.12 1.36 33.00
C ALA A 100 16.54 1.25 32.42
N VAL A 101 17.17 2.36 32.05
CA VAL A 101 18.55 2.39 31.55
C VAL A 101 19.52 1.88 32.60
N LYS A 102 19.46 2.37 33.85
CA LYS A 102 20.33 1.89 34.93
C LYS A 102 20.10 0.42 35.23
N GLY A 103 18.84 -0.01 35.28
CA GLY A 103 18.48 -1.41 35.50
C GLY A 103 18.98 -2.33 34.39
N PHE A 104 18.95 -1.90 33.14
CA PHE A 104 19.54 -2.63 32.01
C PHE A 104 21.05 -2.85 32.21
N VAL A 105 21.79 -1.79 32.54
CA VAL A 105 23.24 -1.87 32.76
C VAL A 105 23.58 -2.67 34.02
N ASP A 106 22.89 -2.41 35.14
CA ASP A 106 23.11 -3.10 36.42
C ASP A 106 22.93 -4.62 36.28
N ASN A 107 22.04 -5.05 35.37
CA ASN A 107 21.77 -6.46 35.10
C ASN A 107 22.68 -7.10 34.04
N GLY A 108 23.64 -6.38 33.47
CA GLY A 108 24.64 -6.91 32.55
C GLY A 108 24.58 -6.37 31.13
N GLY A 109 23.65 -5.47 30.81
CA GLY A 109 23.62 -4.77 29.53
C GLY A 109 24.81 -3.84 29.35
N GLY A 110 25.31 -3.71 28.13
CA GLY A 110 26.41 -2.80 27.79
C GLY A 110 25.92 -1.38 27.57
N PHE A 111 26.70 -0.38 27.99
CA PHE A 111 26.35 1.03 27.80
C PHE A 111 27.47 1.79 27.09
N VAL A 112 27.16 2.37 25.93
CA VAL A 112 28.13 3.00 25.03
C VAL A 112 27.73 4.44 24.67
N PRO A 113 27.89 5.41 25.58
CA PRO A 113 27.76 6.82 25.25
C PRO A 113 28.92 7.27 24.33
N VAL A 114 28.60 7.98 23.26
CA VAL A 114 29.58 8.47 22.26
C VAL A 114 29.45 9.99 22.15
N HIS A 115 30.58 10.70 22.20
CA HIS A 115 30.68 12.14 21.98
C HIS A 115 29.68 12.94 22.84
N CYS A 116 28.60 13.44 22.22
CA CYS A 116 27.51 14.18 22.84
C CYS A 116 26.73 13.37 23.90
N GLY A 117 26.90 12.05 23.96
CA GLY A 117 26.36 11.20 25.01
C GLY A 117 26.79 11.60 26.44
N SER A 118 27.91 12.31 26.61
CA SER A 118 28.33 12.92 27.90
C SER A 118 27.64 14.25 28.22
N ALA A 119 26.95 14.86 27.24
CA ALA A 119 26.10 16.03 27.39
C ALA A 119 24.62 15.67 27.51
N CYS A 120 24.24 14.47 27.08
CA CYS A 120 22.88 13.97 27.12
C CYS A 120 22.35 13.93 28.56
N PHE A 121 21.06 14.24 28.71
CA PHE A 121 20.31 14.26 29.97
C PHE A 121 20.95 15.07 31.10
N LYS A 122 21.76 16.10 30.77
CA LYS A 122 22.52 16.88 31.75
C LYS A 122 21.69 17.59 32.83
N LYS A 123 20.37 17.71 32.65
CA LYS A 123 19.45 18.30 33.65
C LYS A 123 18.85 17.27 34.61
N THR A 124 19.17 15.98 34.45
CA THR A 124 18.71 14.90 35.34
C THR A 124 19.90 14.32 36.09
N ASP A 125 19.80 14.28 37.42
CA ASP A 125 20.83 13.67 38.27
C ASP A 125 20.90 12.15 38.07
N GLY A 126 22.11 11.58 38.17
CA GLY A 126 22.33 10.14 38.13
C GLY A 126 22.61 9.53 36.75
N TYR A 127 22.35 10.22 35.63
CA TYR A 127 22.76 9.75 34.29
C TYR A 127 24.26 9.97 34.05
N ILE A 128 24.79 11.15 34.39
CA ILE A 128 26.23 11.45 34.24
C ILE A 128 27.10 10.50 35.08
N ASP A 129 26.63 10.10 36.25
CA ASP A 129 27.33 9.14 37.11
C ASP A 129 27.48 7.77 36.43
N LEU A 130 26.52 7.40 35.56
CA LEU A 130 26.58 6.20 34.73
C LEU A 130 27.62 6.34 33.60
N VAL A 131 27.66 7.48 32.91
CA VAL A 131 28.63 7.77 31.84
C VAL A 131 30.07 7.81 32.39
N GLY A 132 30.24 8.31 33.62
CA GLY A 132 31.54 8.44 34.28
C GLY A 132 32.24 9.78 34.06
N GLY A 133 31.59 10.73 33.37
CA GLY A 133 32.12 12.07 33.11
C GLY A 133 31.12 12.92 32.33
N GLN A 134 31.24 14.25 32.43
CA GLN A 134 30.40 15.19 31.70
C GLN A 134 31.26 16.23 30.99
N ILE A 135 30.86 16.63 29.78
CA ILE A 135 31.49 17.76 29.10
C ILE A 135 31.31 19.07 29.89
N GLU A 136 32.41 19.79 30.08
CA GLU A 136 32.44 21.17 30.58
C GLU A 136 32.40 22.19 29.43
N GLY A 137 33.14 21.92 28.36
CA GLY A 137 33.18 22.74 27.15
C GLY A 137 34.03 22.10 26.05
N HIS A 138 34.10 22.73 24.89
CA HIS A 138 34.83 22.21 23.74
C HIS A 138 35.49 23.35 22.93
N GLY A 139 36.53 23.01 22.17
CA GLY A 139 36.97 23.74 21.00
C GLY A 139 36.88 22.84 19.77
N ASP A 140 37.75 23.03 18.79
CA ASP A 140 37.92 22.12 17.66
C ASP A 140 39.40 21.99 17.25
N GLY A 141 39.71 20.97 16.46
CA GLY A 141 41.06 20.81 15.91
C GLY A 141 41.33 19.41 15.36
N VAL A 142 42.47 19.27 14.68
CA VAL A 142 43.00 17.98 14.22
C VAL A 142 43.96 17.45 15.29
N PHE A 143 43.76 16.20 15.73
CA PHE A 143 44.63 15.56 16.73
C PHE A 143 44.58 14.04 16.61
N THR A 144 45.54 13.38 17.27
CA THR A 144 45.56 11.93 17.49
C THR A 144 45.45 11.65 18.99
N ALA A 145 44.45 10.88 19.42
CA ALA A 145 44.30 10.48 20.81
C ALA A 145 45.27 9.32 21.16
N ARG A 146 46.17 9.56 22.12
CA ARG A 146 47.20 8.59 22.53
C ARG A 146 46.58 7.50 23.40
N VAL A 147 46.83 6.23 23.05
CA VAL A 147 46.49 5.08 23.90
C VAL A 147 47.41 5.07 25.12
N VAL A 148 46.81 5.03 26.32
CA VAL A 148 47.54 5.00 27.60
C VAL A 148 47.46 3.65 28.31
N GLU A 149 46.50 2.80 27.93
CA GLU A 149 46.32 1.43 28.44
C GLU A 149 46.37 0.40 27.29
N PRO A 150 47.52 0.19 26.64
CA PRO A 150 47.62 -0.62 25.42
C PRO A 150 47.34 -2.12 25.62
N GLU A 151 47.49 -2.62 26.85
CA GLU A 151 47.22 -4.03 27.18
C GLU A 151 45.76 -4.29 27.58
N HIS A 152 44.94 -3.25 27.74
CA HIS A 152 43.53 -3.42 28.01
C HIS A 152 42.83 -4.14 26.84
N ALA A 153 41.87 -5.01 27.13
CA ALA A 153 41.23 -5.87 26.13
C ALA A 153 40.65 -5.10 24.92
N THR A 154 40.13 -3.89 25.14
CA THR A 154 39.63 -3.02 24.07
C THR A 154 40.71 -2.35 23.24
N MET A 155 41.92 -2.17 23.76
CA MET A 155 43.00 -1.39 23.14
C MET A 155 44.13 -2.24 22.58
N LYS A 156 44.17 -3.53 22.92
CA LYS A 156 45.21 -4.44 22.45
C LYS A 156 45.24 -4.53 20.91
N GLY A 157 46.35 -4.09 20.33
CA GLY A 157 46.57 -4.04 18.88
C GLY A 157 45.78 -2.95 18.14
N TYR A 158 45.07 -2.08 18.85
CA TYR A 158 44.37 -0.92 18.27
C TYR A 158 45.38 0.11 17.73
N GLN A 159 45.10 0.67 16.57
CA GLN A 159 45.94 1.69 15.94
C GLN A 159 45.28 3.08 16.09
N PRO A 160 45.96 4.05 16.75
CA PRO A 160 45.48 5.41 16.80
C PRO A 160 45.35 6.02 15.41
N PHE A 161 44.38 6.92 15.24
CA PHE A 161 44.15 7.64 13.99
C PHE A 161 44.10 9.16 14.25
N GLU A 162 44.46 9.93 13.24
CA GLU A 162 44.33 11.39 13.24
C GLU A 162 42.98 11.78 12.63
N THR A 163 42.25 12.67 13.29
CA THR A 163 41.00 13.23 12.76
C THR A 163 40.82 14.66 13.23
N TRP A 164 40.04 15.43 12.48
CA TRP A 164 39.39 16.60 13.04
C TRP A 164 38.24 16.14 13.95
N ASP A 165 38.10 16.76 15.12
CA ASP A 165 36.97 16.56 16.03
C ASP A 165 36.78 17.79 16.93
N GLU A 166 35.67 17.85 17.69
CA GLU A 166 35.55 18.85 18.76
C GLU A 166 36.44 18.49 19.94
N THR A 167 37.26 19.44 20.38
CA THR A 167 38.22 19.23 21.45
C THR A 167 37.59 19.38 22.83
N TYR A 168 36.81 18.38 23.25
CA TYR A 168 36.12 18.33 24.55
C TYR A 168 37.08 18.51 25.73
N ARG A 169 36.57 19.10 26.82
CA ARG A 169 37.10 19.07 28.18
C ARG A 169 36.01 18.55 29.11
N HIS A 170 36.36 17.66 30.03
CA HIS A 170 35.40 17.01 30.91
C HIS A 170 35.58 17.46 32.37
N HIS A 171 34.46 17.56 33.07
CA HIS A 171 34.39 17.70 34.51
C HIS A 171 33.58 16.54 35.12
N ARG A 172 33.44 16.52 36.44
CA ARG A 172 32.68 15.48 37.17
C ARG A 172 33.10 14.04 36.79
N LEU A 173 34.39 13.83 36.54
CA LEU A 173 34.93 12.50 36.24
C LEU A 173 34.76 11.58 37.46
N SER A 174 34.16 10.41 37.25
CA SER A 174 34.03 9.39 38.29
C SER A 174 35.41 8.81 38.64
N LYS A 175 35.62 8.48 39.93
CA LYS A 175 36.93 8.02 40.43
C LYS A 175 37.33 6.62 39.97
N ASP A 176 36.39 5.86 39.43
CA ASP A 176 36.51 4.46 39.06
C ASP A 176 36.44 4.23 37.55
N ILE A 177 36.68 5.28 36.75
CA ILE A 177 36.94 5.13 35.32
C ILE A 177 38.38 4.63 35.11
N THR A 178 38.57 3.77 34.12
CA THR A 178 39.88 3.41 33.57
C THR A 178 40.06 4.13 32.24
N ILE A 179 41.01 5.05 32.17
CA ILE A 179 41.24 5.87 30.99
C ILE A 179 42.05 5.06 29.98
N LEU A 180 41.54 4.92 28.76
CA LEU A 180 42.15 4.14 27.70
C LEU A 180 42.90 5.02 26.69
N GLN A 181 42.38 6.22 26.39
CA GLN A 181 43.02 7.21 25.54
C GLN A 181 43.02 8.60 26.18
N ARG A 182 44.03 9.40 25.85
CA ARG A 182 44.11 10.83 26.18
C ARG A 182 44.37 11.69 24.95
N ARG A 183 43.75 12.87 24.90
CA ARG A 183 44.20 13.98 24.04
C ARG A 183 45.02 14.92 24.92
N ASP A 184 46.32 14.97 24.70
CA ASP A 184 47.27 15.57 25.64
C ASP A 184 47.11 14.94 27.05
N GLU A 185 46.66 15.74 28.03
CA GLU A 185 46.34 15.29 29.40
C GLU A 185 44.83 15.08 29.62
N GLU A 186 43.97 15.43 28.66
CA GLU A 186 42.52 15.29 28.77
C GLU A 186 42.09 13.82 28.58
N PRO A 187 41.30 13.22 29.50
CA PRO A 187 40.70 11.90 29.28
C PRO A 187 39.80 11.91 28.04
N TRP A 188 40.02 10.96 27.13
CA TRP A 188 39.36 10.95 25.83
C TRP A 188 38.44 9.76 25.63
N THR A 189 38.92 8.58 26.02
CA THR A 189 38.18 7.33 25.96
C THR A 189 38.40 6.60 27.27
N TRP A 190 37.35 6.07 27.89
CA TRP A 190 37.45 5.34 29.14
C TRP A 190 36.42 4.24 29.25
N VAL A 191 36.67 3.35 30.21
CA VAL A 191 35.74 2.29 30.59
C VAL A 191 35.43 2.33 32.08
N ARG A 192 34.28 1.80 32.45
CA ARG A 192 33.82 1.68 33.84
C ARG A 192 32.94 0.43 33.98
N GLN A 193 32.80 -0.08 35.21
CA GLN A 193 31.83 -1.12 35.53
C GLN A 193 30.65 -0.54 36.32
N GLN A 194 29.44 -1.03 36.04
CA GLN A 194 28.22 -0.65 36.74
C GLN A 194 27.36 -1.89 36.97
N GLY A 195 27.16 -2.28 38.22
CA GLY A 195 26.51 -3.55 38.55
C GLY A 195 27.25 -4.73 37.88
N LYS A 196 26.54 -5.48 37.04
CA LYS A 196 27.12 -6.54 36.20
C LYS A 196 27.51 -6.07 34.79
N GLY A 197 27.09 -4.87 34.40
CA GLY A 197 27.31 -4.30 33.08
C GLY A 197 28.62 -3.53 32.97
N ARG A 198 28.92 -3.16 31.72
CA ARG A 198 30.17 -2.51 31.33
C ARG A 198 29.84 -1.24 30.55
N VAL A 199 30.50 -0.15 30.92
CA VAL A 199 30.34 1.17 30.30
C VAL A 199 31.59 1.52 29.51
N PHE A 200 31.44 1.87 28.24
CA PHE A 200 32.51 2.38 27.39
C PHE A 200 32.13 3.78 26.89
N TYR A 201 32.99 4.77 27.09
CA TYR A 201 32.78 6.11 26.55
C TYR A 201 33.95 6.52 25.67
N THR A 202 33.66 7.25 24.59
CA THR A 202 34.65 7.98 23.81
C THR A 202 34.14 9.38 23.46
N ALA A 203 34.99 10.38 23.60
CA ALA A 203 34.70 11.76 23.20
C ALA A 203 34.79 11.98 21.69
N HIS A 204 35.32 11.01 20.94
CA HIS A 204 35.32 11.04 19.47
C HIS A 204 33.90 10.99 18.90
N GLY A 205 33.65 11.72 17.81
CA GLY A 205 32.48 11.50 16.95
C GLY A 205 31.62 12.72 16.68
N HIS A 206 32.16 13.94 16.59
CA HIS A 206 31.36 15.13 16.28
C HIS A 206 30.60 15.04 14.96
N ASP A 207 31.30 14.73 13.86
CA ASP A 207 30.70 14.73 12.53
C ASP A 207 31.30 13.68 11.58
N GLU A 208 30.85 13.72 10.32
CA GLU A 208 31.26 12.81 9.25
C GLU A 208 32.78 12.65 9.10
N ARG A 209 33.60 13.67 9.42
CA ARG A 209 35.06 13.58 9.27
C ARG A 209 35.68 12.55 10.19
N CYS A 210 35.12 12.41 11.40
CA CYS A 210 35.50 11.39 12.37
C CYS A 210 34.77 10.06 12.09
N TRP A 211 33.46 10.13 11.79
CA TRP A 211 32.66 8.93 11.51
C TRP A 211 33.09 8.18 10.24
N MET A 212 33.79 8.80 9.29
CA MET A 212 34.33 8.12 8.11
C MET A 212 35.70 7.45 8.36
N GLN A 213 36.28 7.58 9.56
CA GLN A 213 37.59 7.00 9.87
C GLN A 213 37.48 5.52 10.21
N GLU A 214 38.29 4.68 9.54
CA GLU A 214 38.37 3.24 9.86
C GLU A 214 38.81 2.97 11.30
N GLY A 215 39.72 3.81 11.82
CA GLY A 215 40.15 3.72 13.22
C GLY A 215 39.02 3.99 14.20
N PHE A 216 38.09 4.90 13.87
CA PHE A 216 36.92 5.15 14.72
C PHE A 216 35.93 3.98 14.67
N HIS A 217 35.72 3.39 13.49
CA HIS A 217 34.91 2.17 13.35
C HIS A 217 35.48 0.99 14.15
N ASP A 218 36.81 0.79 14.13
CA ASP A 218 37.50 -0.23 14.94
C ASP A 218 37.33 0.05 16.44
N LEU A 219 37.49 1.31 16.87
CA LEU A 219 37.31 1.70 18.26
C LEU A 219 35.88 1.43 18.77
N LEU A 220 34.86 1.81 18.00
CA LEU A 220 33.46 1.56 18.36
C LEU A 220 33.14 0.07 18.41
N ASP A 221 33.56 -0.73 17.41
CA ASP A 221 33.35 -2.18 17.39
C ASP A 221 33.93 -2.85 18.65
N ARG A 222 35.18 -2.49 19.00
CA ARG A 222 35.86 -2.99 20.22
C ARG A 222 35.15 -2.56 21.49
N GLY A 223 34.73 -1.30 21.58
CA GLY A 223 33.99 -0.75 22.71
C GLY A 223 32.66 -1.47 22.93
N ILE A 224 31.89 -1.66 21.86
CA ILE A 224 30.59 -2.35 21.87
C ILE A 224 30.75 -3.81 22.31
N ARG A 225 31.68 -4.56 21.72
CA ARG A 225 31.92 -5.96 22.10
C ARG A 225 32.35 -6.11 23.54
N TRP A 226 33.23 -5.21 24.00
CA TRP A 226 33.66 -5.24 25.39
C TRP A 226 32.51 -4.89 26.35
N ALA A 227 31.67 -3.92 25.99
CA ALA A 227 30.52 -3.50 26.77
C ALA A 227 29.44 -4.59 26.86
N ALA A 228 29.18 -5.33 25.77
CA ALA A 228 28.24 -6.45 25.74
C ALA A 228 28.61 -7.59 26.70
N GLY A 229 29.90 -7.70 27.05
CA GLY A 229 30.39 -8.69 28.01
C GLY A 229 30.45 -10.12 27.46
N GLU A 230 30.63 -11.07 28.37
CA GLU A 230 30.83 -12.50 28.06
C GLU A 230 29.51 -13.28 27.90
N ASN A 231 28.36 -12.61 28.07
CA ASN A 231 27.05 -13.25 28.02
C ASN A 231 26.55 -13.50 26.58
N VAL A 232 27.28 -13.03 25.57
CA VAL A 232 26.90 -13.15 24.16
C VAL A 232 27.88 -14.09 23.45
N SER A 233 27.36 -15.20 22.94
CA SER A 233 28.07 -16.06 21.98
C SER A 233 27.87 -15.49 20.58
N LEU A 234 28.95 -15.05 19.94
CA LEU A 234 28.88 -14.41 18.62
C LEU A 234 28.83 -15.46 17.51
N VAL A 235 27.93 -15.25 16.55
CA VAL A 235 27.88 -16.08 15.33
C VAL A 235 29.15 -15.88 14.51
N ASP A 236 29.71 -17.00 14.02
CA ASP A 236 30.80 -16.96 13.05
C ASP A 236 30.23 -16.63 11.66
N LEU A 237 30.68 -15.52 11.08
CA LEU A 237 30.19 -15.07 9.79
C LEU A 237 30.98 -15.76 8.66
N PRO A 238 30.32 -16.47 7.73
CA PRO A 238 30.98 -17.24 6.68
C PRO A 238 31.78 -16.33 5.76
N ALA A 239 33.08 -16.58 5.58
CA ALA A 239 33.96 -15.72 4.78
C ALA A 239 33.45 -15.56 3.34
N LEU A 240 33.49 -14.32 2.82
CA LEU A 240 33.04 -14.03 1.46
C LEU A 240 34.16 -14.31 0.45
N GLU A 241 33.95 -15.30 -0.41
CA GLU A 241 34.88 -15.62 -1.49
C GLU A 241 34.53 -14.88 -2.78
N TYR A 242 35.55 -14.39 -3.49
CA TYR A 242 35.38 -13.60 -4.71
C TYR A 242 36.19 -14.17 -5.88
N LYS A 243 35.58 -14.32 -7.07
CA LYS A 243 36.26 -14.73 -8.31
C LYS A 243 36.15 -13.67 -9.40
N VAL A 244 37.13 -13.63 -10.31
CA VAL A 244 36.94 -12.92 -11.58
C VAL A 244 35.89 -13.69 -12.38
N PRO A 245 34.78 -13.06 -12.81
CA PRO A 245 33.77 -13.74 -13.59
C PRO A 245 34.31 -14.10 -14.98
N MET A 246 33.95 -15.29 -15.47
CA MET A 246 34.22 -15.65 -16.86
C MET A 246 33.19 -14.94 -17.74
N LEU A 247 33.64 -13.91 -18.47
CA LEU A 247 32.83 -13.17 -19.43
C LEU A 247 33.23 -13.59 -20.86
N PRO A 248 32.28 -13.68 -21.80
CA PRO A 248 32.59 -13.93 -23.22
C PRO A 248 33.63 -12.96 -23.82
N ASP A 249 34.36 -13.38 -24.85
CA ASP A 249 35.40 -12.56 -25.52
C ASP A 249 34.90 -11.23 -26.12
N ARG A 250 33.58 -11.08 -26.27
CA ARG A 250 32.91 -9.87 -26.79
C ARG A 250 32.81 -8.73 -25.77
N TYR A 251 33.18 -8.97 -24.51
CA TYR A 251 33.26 -7.93 -23.49
C TYR A 251 34.63 -7.23 -23.62
N GLU A 252 34.76 -6.29 -24.56
CA GLU A 252 35.96 -5.46 -24.68
C GLU A 252 36.15 -4.65 -23.38
N THR A 253 37.16 -4.97 -22.57
CA THR A 253 37.52 -4.14 -21.41
C THR A 253 38.95 -3.64 -21.50
N LYS A 254 39.12 -2.31 -21.55
CA LYS A 254 40.40 -1.64 -21.31
C LYS A 254 40.77 -1.57 -19.82
N GLN A 255 39.89 -2.06 -18.94
CA GLN A 255 40.03 -2.04 -17.47
C GLN A 255 39.87 -3.43 -16.85
N PRO A 256 40.38 -3.65 -15.62
CA PRO A 256 40.25 -4.91 -14.89
C PRO A 256 38.78 -5.25 -14.62
N VAL A 257 38.39 -6.51 -14.86
CA VAL A 257 37.04 -7.00 -14.54
C VAL A 257 36.90 -7.12 -13.01
N PRO A 258 35.85 -6.52 -12.40
CA PRO A 258 35.60 -6.65 -10.97
C PRO A 258 35.39 -8.11 -10.56
N LYS A 259 35.88 -8.50 -9.38
CA LYS A 259 35.57 -9.81 -8.81
C LYS A 259 34.12 -9.85 -8.31
N VAL A 260 33.44 -10.97 -8.49
CA VAL A 260 32.06 -11.24 -8.02
C VAL A 260 32.09 -12.24 -6.86
N GLN A 261 31.19 -12.06 -5.89
CA GLN A 261 31.04 -12.98 -4.76
C GLN A 261 30.55 -14.35 -5.26
N GLN A 262 31.00 -15.44 -4.64
CA GLN A 262 30.39 -16.76 -4.80
C GLN A 262 29.06 -16.84 -4.05
N PRO A 263 28.12 -17.69 -4.49
CA PRO A 263 26.91 -17.97 -3.72
C PRO A 263 27.26 -18.67 -2.40
N LEU A 264 26.47 -18.42 -1.37
CA LEU A 264 26.52 -19.07 -0.07
C LEU A 264 25.47 -20.18 0.01
N SER A 265 25.65 -21.13 0.93
CA SER A 265 24.56 -22.04 1.33
C SER A 265 23.39 -21.23 1.93
N PRO A 266 22.16 -21.77 1.94
CA PRO A 266 21.04 -21.12 2.61
C PRO A 266 21.34 -20.77 4.08
N GLU A 267 21.96 -21.70 4.82
CA GLU A 267 22.33 -21.51 6.23
C GLU A 267 23.37 -20.40 6.42
N ASP A 268 24.38 -20.32 5.55
CA ASP A 268 25.43 -19.31 5.63
C ASP A 268 24.94 -17.92 5.19
N SER A 269 24.05 -17.87 4.21
CA SER A 269 23.40 -16.62 3.78
C SER A 269 22.50 -16.05 4.89
N MET A 270 21.75 -16.90 5.60
CA MET A 270 20.93 -16.46 6.74
C MET A 270 21.78 -15.82 7.86
N LYS A 271 22.99 -16.33 8.13
CA LYS A 271 23.90 -15.70 9.12
C LYS A 271 24.34 -14.29 8.70
N ARG A 272 24.31 -13.98 7.41
CA ARG A 272 24.65 -12.69 6.82
C ARG A 272 23.45 -11.71 6.77
N ALA A 273 22.25 -12.19 7.11
CA ALA A 273 21.02 -11.41 7.17
C ALA A 273 20.76 -10.81 8.57
N GLN A 274 20.06 -9.68 8.59
CA GLN A 274 19.54 -8.98 9.76
C GLN A 274 18.02 -8.89 9.65
N VAL A 275 17.35 -9.15 10.77
CA VAL A 275 15.92 -8.85 11.01
C VAL A 275 15.81 -7.95 12.26
N PRO A 276 14.67 -7.31 12.52
CA PRO A 276 14.50 -6.46 13.71
C PRO A 276 14.82 -7.20 15.02
N ALA A 277 15.32 -6.48 16.01
CA ALA A 277 15.60 -7.06 17.32
C ALA A 277 14.33 -7.67 17.95
N GLY A 278 14.45 -8.90 18.46
CA GLY A 278 13.31 -9.68 18.96
C GLY A 278 12.49 -10.39 17.87
N PHE A 279 13.01 -10.48 16.64
CA PHE A 279 12.45 -11.29 15.55
C PHE A 279 13.41 -12.42 15.16
N GLU A 280 12.84 -13.44 14.52
CA GLU A 280 13.55 -14.57 13.95
C GLU A 280 13.38 -14.62 12.44
N LEU A 281 14.42 -15.09 11.75
CA LEU A 281 14.41 -15.46 10.34
C LEU A 281 14.45 -16.98 10.25
N SER A 282 13.47 -17.58 9.56
CA SER A 282 13.46 -19.02 9.28
C SER A 282 13.44 -19.27 7.77
N LEU A 283 14.06 -20.37 7.34
CA LEU A 283 14.02 -20.84 5.95
C LEU A 283 12.86 -21.81 5.80
N PHE A 284 11.96 -21.54 4.85
CA PHE A 284 10.85 -22.45 4.52
C PHE A 284 11.17 -23.37 3.34
N ALA A 285 11.73 -22.82 2.26
CA ALA A 285 12.13 -23.58 1.07
C ALA A 285 13.35 -22.92 0.40
N ALA A 286 14.17 -23.71 -0.28
CA ALA A 286 15.36 -23.24 -1.00
C ALA A 286 15.60 -24.07 -2.27
N GLU A 287 16.57 -23.66 -3.07
CA GLU A 287 17.13 -24.50 -4.14
C GLU A 287 17.65 -25.85 -3.61
N PRO A 288 17.50 -26.96 -4.38
CA PRO A 288 16.94 -27.06 -5.73
C PRO A 288 15.40 -27.23 -5.79
N ASP A 289 14.71 -27.27 -4.65
CA ASP A 289 13.26 -27.51 -4.62
C ASP A 289 12.45 -26.31 -5.11
N ILE A 290 13.02 -25.10 -5.04
CA ILE A 290 12.46 -23.86 -5.58
C ILE A 290 13.52 -23.13 -6.43
N GLU A 291 13.10 -22.60 -7.58
CA GLU A 291 13.94 -21.82 -8.49
C GLU A 291 13.22 -20.54 -8.94
N HIS A 292 13.93 -19.40 -8.96
CA HIS A 292 13.42 -18.11 -9.47
C HIS A 292 12.02 -17.72 -8.95
N PRO A 293 11.77 -17.73 -7.61
CA PRO A 293 10.46 -17.44 -7.07
C PRO A 293 10.14 -15.94 -7.23
N ILE A 294 9.15 -15.61 -8.06
CA ILE A 294 8.79 -14.21 -8.37
C ILE A 294 7.60 -13.71 -7.57
N ALA A 295 6.67 -14.60 -7.22
CA ALA A 295 5.45 -14.28 -6.50
C ALA A 295 5.03 -15.46 -5.63
N ILE A 296 4.42 -15.13 -4.49
CA ILE A 296 3.90 -16.11 -3.53
C ILE A 296 2.45 -15.79 -3.17
N ALA A 297 1.67 -16.83 -2.88
CA ALA A 297 0.29 -16.74 -2.42
C ALA A 297 -0.04 -17.93 -1.50
N TRP A 298 -1.23 -17.89 -0.87
CA TRP A 298 -1.74 -19.00 -0.08
C TRP A 298 -3.11 -19.43 -0.56
N ASP A 299 -3.40 -20.72 -0.40
CA ASP A 299 -4.75 -21.22 -0.53
C ASP A 299 -5.51 -21.18 0.82
N HIS A 300 -6.80 -21.50 0.76
CA HIS A 300 -7.66 -21.54 1.93
C HIS A 300 -7.28 -22.65 2.93
N ARG A 301 -6.37 -23.57 2.58
CA ARG A 301 -5.81 -24.58 3.49
C ARG A 301 -4.53 -24.09 4.18
N GLY A 302 -4.04 -22.89 3.85
CA GLY A 302 -2.83 -22.30 4.41
C GLY A 302 -1.54 -22.77 3.73
N ARG A 303 -1.62 -23.49 2.59
CA ARG A 303 -0.42 -23.95 1.86
C ARG A 303 0.19 -22.81 1.06
N LEU A 304 1.53 -22.79 0.93
CA LEU A 304 2.23 -21.81 0.12
C LEU A 304 2.19 -22.21 -1.36
N TRP A 305 1.89 -21.24 -2.22
CA TRP A 305 1.93 -21.35 -3.68
C TRP A 305 2.98 -20.41 -4.22
N VAL A 306 3.90 -20.91 -5.05
CA VAL A 306 5.06 -20.18 -5.58
C VAL A 306 4.99 -20.17 -7.10
N VAL A 307 5.09 -18.98 -7.69
CA VAL A 307 5.31 -18.81 -9.14
C VAL A 307 6.81 -18.85 -9.40
N GLU A 308 7.26 -19.87 -10.12
CA GLU A 308 8.64 -20.02 -10.60
C GLU A 308 8.73 -19.51 -12.03
N THR A 309 9.52 -18.47 -12.27
CA THR A 309 9.68 -17.91 -13.62
C THR A 309 11.05 -18.22 -14.20
N LEU A 310 11.13 -19.35 -14.88
CA LEU A 310 12.35 -19.89 -15.48
C LEU A 310 12.65 -19.21 -16.82
N ASP A 311 11.63 -18.67 -17.49
CA ASP A 311 11.75 -17.97 -18.76
C ASP A 311 12.18 -16.49 -18.59
N TYR A 312 12.04 -15.91 -17.39
CA TYR A 312 12.39 -14.51 -17.17
C TYR A 312 13.92 -14.28 -17.09
N PRO A 313 14.44 -13.16 -17.65
CA PRO A 313 13.75 -12.23 -18.55
C PRO A 313 13.90 -12.58 -20.03
N ASN A 314 14.87 -13.41 -20.43
CA ASN A 314 15.27 -13.59 -21.83
C ASN A 314 14.79 -14.90 -22.47
N GLY A 315 14.37 -15.88 -21.68
CA GLY A 315 13.91 -17.20 -22.11
C GLY A 315 12.53 -17.21 -22.78
N MET A 316 12.14 -16.12 -23.46
CA MET A 316 10.84 -16.00 -24.10
C MET A 316 10.66 -17.07 -25.18
N THR A 317 9.91 -18.13 -24.87
CA THR A 317 9.49 -19.11 -25.87
C THR A 317 8.22 -18.64 -26.57
N THR A 318 8.10 -18.89 -27.88
CA THR A 318 6.88 -18.59 -28.64
C THR A 318 5.96 -19.82 -28.64
N GLY A 319 4.71 -19.66 -28.20
CA GLY A 319 3.70 -20.74 -28.09
C GLY A 319 3.49 -21.27 -26.66
N GLU A 320 2.59 -22.25 -26.46
CA GLU A 320 2.27 -22.90 -25.16
C GLU A 320 3.42 -23.77 -24.59
N ARG A 321 4.66 -23.29 -24.70
CA ARG A 321 5.90 -24.02 -24.41
C ARG A 321 6.79 -23.31 -23.39
N GLY A 322 6.22 -22.41 -22.59
CA GLY A 322 6.98 -21.76 -21.53
C GLY A 322 7.42 -22.77 -20.46
N ASN A 323 8.49 -22.47 -19.74
CA ASN A 323 9.05 -23.37 -18.73
C ASN A 323 8.58 -23.02 -17.31
N ASP A 324 7.84 -21.92 -17.15
CA ASP A 324 7.39 -21.41 -15.86
C ASP A 324 6.35 -22.35 -15.25
N ARG A 325 6.31 -22.33 -13.91
CA ARG A 325 5.53 -23.26 -13.10
C ARG A 325 4.83 -22.56 -11.97
N LEU A 326 3.71 -23.13 -11.56
CA LEU A 326 3.03 -22.82 -10.31
C LEU A 326 3.14 -24.04 -9.40
N LYS A 327 3.79 -23.88 -8.25
CA LYS A 327 4.15 -24.97 -7.34
C LYS A 327 3.53 -24.77 -5.96
N ILE A 328 3.02 -25.84 -5.37
CA ILE A 328 2.52 -25.90 -4.00
C ILE A 328 3.64 -26.43 -3.11
N CYS A 329 3.92 -25.73 -2.02
CA CYS A 329 4.93 -26.10 -1.02
C CYS A 329 4.24 -26.36 0.32
N GLU A 330 4.48 -27.54 0.90
CA GLU A 330 3.81 -28.01 2.10
C GLU A 330 4.84 -28.45 3.15
N ASP A 331 4.63 -28.00 4.38
CA ASP A 331 5.22 -28.57 5.58
C ASP A 331 4.26 -29.65 6.10
N THR A 332 4.60 -30.92 5.89
CA THR A 332 3.75 -32.05 6.26
C THR A 332 4.10 -32.62 7.64
N ASN A 333 5.23 -32.22 8.21
CA ASN A 333 5.74 -32.72 9.49
C ASN A 333 5.63 -31.68 10.64
N GLY A 334 5.34 -30.42 10.34
CA GLY A 334 5.16 -29.31 11.27
C GLY A 334 6.45 -28.70 11.81
N ASP A 335 7.60 -28.89 11.15
CA ASP A 335 8.90 -28.36 11.58
C ASP A 335 9.18 -26.93 11.08
N GLY A 336 8.26 -26.37 10.31
CA GLY A 336 8.35 -25.04 9.74
C GLY A 336 9.10 -24.96 8.42
N ARG A 337 9.41 -26.09 7.78
CA ARG A 337 10.04 -26.20 6.45
C ARG A 337 9.17 -27.00 5.50
N ALA A 338 9.17 -26.63 4.22
CA ALA A 338 8.52 -27.43 3.21
C ALA A 338 9.30 -28.73 2.98
N ASP A 339 8.58 -29.86 3.03
CA ASP A 339 9.10 -31.19 2.73
C ASP A 339 8.39 -31.86 1.54
N LYS A 340 7.28 -31.27 1.07
CA LYS A 340 6.53 -31.74 -0.10
C LYS A 340 6.31 -30.60 -1.10
N PHE A 341 6.63 -30.89 -2.36
CA PHE A 341 6.52 -29.96 -3.48
C PHE A 341 5.69 -30.56 -4.61
N THR A 342 4.61 -29.89 -5.00
CA THR A 342 3.70 -30.35 -6.05
C THR A 342 3.63 -29.31 -7.16
N VAL A 343 3.94 -29.67 -8.40
CA VAL A 343 3.72 -28.78 -9.56
C VAL A 343 2.22 -28.83 -9.89
N PHE A 344 1.51 -27.76 -9.54
CA PHE A 344 0.08 -27.63 -9.83
C PHE A 344 -0.15 -27.34 -11.31
N ALA A 345 0.64 -26.44 -11.89
CA ALA A 345 0.59 -26.13 -13.32
C ALA A 345 1.98 -25.92 -13.91
N ASP A 346 2.17 -26.43 -15.11
CA ASP A 346 3.35 -26.22 -15.95
C ASP A 346 2.98 -25.51 -17.26
N LYS A 347 3.96 -25.34 -18.15
CA LYS A 347 3.78 -24.73 -19.48
C LYS A 347 3.24 -23.30 -19.42
N LEU A 348 3.57 -22.59 -18.35
CA LEU A 348 3.35 -21.16 -18.23
C LEU A 348 4.52 -20.44 -18.89
N ALA A 349 4.27 -19.29 -19.49
CA ALA A 349 5.30 -18.50 -20.15
C ALA A 349 5.36 -17.12 -19.49
N LEU A 350 6.52 -16.72 -18.97
CA LEU A 350 6.72 -15.44 -18.27
C LEU A 350 5.61 -15.16 -17.25
N ALA A 351 5.38 -16.14 -16.38
CA ALA A 351 4.43 -16.01 -15.29
C ALA A 351 5.02 -15.12 -14.19
N THR A 352 4.22 -14.16 -13.73
CA THR A 352 4.70 -13.14 -12.79
C THR A 352 3.84 -13.02 -11.55
N SER A 353 2.63 -13.58 -11.55
CA SER A 353 1.72 -13.51 -10.42
C SER A 353 0.59 -14.52 -10.54
N ALA A 354 0.05 -14.94 -9.40
CA ALA A 354 -1.11 -15.81 -9.30
C ALA A 354 -2.05 -15.36 -8.18
N VAL A 355 -3.36 -15.64 -8.30
CA VAL A 355 -4.37 -15.34 -7.27
C VAL A 355 -5.49 -16.38 -7.30
N HIS A 356 -5.93 -16.85 -6.14
CA HIS A 356 -7.00 -17.84 -6.04
C HIS A 356 -8.39 -17.21 -6.21
N ALA A 357 -9.21 -17.78 -7.11
CA ALA A 357 -10.60 -17.38 -7.35
C ALA A 357 -11.39 -18.51 -8.00
N ASN A 358 -12.71 -18.53 -7.84
CA ASN A 358 -13.67 -19.47 -8.43
C ASN A 358 -13.30 -20.95 -8.27
N GLY A 359 -12.78 -21.33 -7.10
CA GLY A 359 -12.27 -22.68 -6.83
C GLY A 359 -11.01 -23.09 -7.61
N GLY A 360 -10.35 -22.16 -8.30
CA GLY A 360 -9.10 -22.36 -9.03
C GLY A 360 -8.09 -21.24 -8.75
N VAL A 361 -7.22 -20.99 -9.72
CA VAL A 361 -6.17 -19.97 -9.69
C VAL A 361 -6.13 -19.20 -11.01
N ILE A 362 -6.09 -17.88 -10.91
CA ILE A 362 -5.85 -16.99 -12.05
C ILE A 362 -4.37 -16.63 -12.09
N VAL A 363 -3.72 -16.81 -13.23
CA VAL A 363 -2.27 -16.66 -13.41
C VAL A 363 -1.98 -15.74 -14.59
N SER A 364 -1.08 -14.76 -14.40
CA SER A 364 -0.49 -14.03 -15.52
C SER A 364 0.47 -14.97 -16.26
N SER A 365 0.32 -15.11 -17.58
CA SER A 365 1.22 -15.93 -18.39
C SER A 365 1.44 -15.24 -19.73
N GLY A 366 2.51 -14.45 -19.79
CA GLY A 366 2.88 -13.70 -20.97
C GLY A 366 1.80 -12.68 -21.31
N GLY A 367 1.32 -12.70 -22.56
CA GLY A 367 0.25 -11.78 -22.98
C GLY A 367 -1.16 -12.14 -22.51
N LYS A 368 -1.32 -13.21 -21.72
CA LYS A 368 -2.61 -13.82 -21.37
C LYS A 368 -2.87 -13.81 -19.86
N MET A 369 -4.15 -13.74 -19.52
CA MET A 369 -4.65 -14.06 -18.17
C MET A 369 -5.33 -15.43 -18.21
N LEU A 370 -4.80 -16.39 -17.47
CA LEU A 370 -5.26 -17.79 -17.48
C LEU A 370 -6.03 -18.12 -16.22
N PHE A 371 -7.11 -18.88 -16.34
CA PHE A 371 -7.76 -19.56 -15.23
C PHE A 371 -7.38 -21.05 -15.27
N LEU A 372 -6.90 -21.55 -14.15
CA LEU A 372 -6.44 -22.92 -13.94
C LEU A 372 -7.20 -23.53 -12.78
N LYS A 373 -7.66 -24.77 -12.90
CA LYS A 373 -8.40 -25.44 -11.84
C LYS A 373 -8.10 -26.93 -11.85
N ASP A 374 -8.09 -27.50 -10.65
CA ASP A 374 -8.11 -28.94 -10.38
C ASP A 374 -9.57 -29.37 -10.17
N THR A 375 -10.05 -30.34 -10.95
CA THR A 375 -11.42 -30.85 -10.87
C THR A 375 -11.55 -32.24 -10.24
N ASP A 376 -10.44 -32.92 -9.94
CA ASP A 376 -10.43 -34.28 -9.39
C ASP A 376 -9.76 -34.43 -8.00
N GLY A 377 -9.09 -33.37 -7.54
CA GLY A 377 -8.48 -33.27 -6.21
C GLY A 377 -7.06 -33.82 -6.10
N ASP A 378 -6.36 -34.04 -7.22
CA ASP A 378 -4.97 -34.50 -7.24
C ASP A 378 -3.92 -33.38 -7.07
N ASP A 379 -4.38 -32.14 -6.82
CA ASP A 379 -3.57 -30.92 -6.73
C ASP A 379 -2.82 -30.59 -8.04
N LYS A 380 -3.42 -30.91 -9.21
CA LYS A 380 -2.95 -30.48 -10.54
C LYS A 380 -4.07 -29.86 -11.37
N ALA A 381 -3.72 -28.85 -12.15
CA ALA A 381 -4.65 -28.20 -13.06
C ALA A 381 -4.97 -29.10 -14.27
N ASP A 382 -6.22 -29.52 -14.38
CA ASP A 382 -6.79 -30.24 -15.51
C ASP A 382 -7.70 -29.35 -16.38
N GLU A 383 -8.22 -28.25 -15.82
CA GLU A 383 -8.89 -27.18 -16.56
C GLU A 383 -7.92 -26.02 -16.81
N ARG A 384 -7.80 -25.60 -18.08
CA ARG A 384 -7.05 -24.40 -18.49
C ARG A 384 -7.87 -23.56 -19.45
N ARG A 385 -8.22 -22.34 -19.04
CA ARG A 385 -9.04 -21.40 -19.81
C ARG A 385 -8.38 -20.04 -19.91
N VAL A 386 -8.30 -19.48 -21.11
CA VAL A 386 -7.90 -18.09 -21.31
C VAL A 386 -9.07 -17.19 -20.94
N LEU A 387 -8.90 -16.30 -19.96
CA LEU A 387 -9.91 -15.30 -19.61
C LEU A 387 -9.91 -14.17 -20.63
N PHE A 388 -8.73 -13.63 -20.93
CA PHE A 388 -8.51 -12.62 -21.97
C PHE A 388 -7.01 -12.51 -22.30
N GLU A 389 -6.72 -11.80 -23.39
CA GLU A 389 -5.37 -11.52 -23.90
C GLU A 389 -5.23 -10.03 -24.20
N GLY A 390 -3.99 -9.52 -24.23
CA GLY A 390 -3.71 -8.13 -24.60
C GLY A 390 -2.57 -7.46 -23.85
N PHE A 391 -1.98 -8.14 -22.86
CA PHE A 391 -0.76 -7.64 -22.22
C PHE A 391 0.42 -7.73 -23.18
N LYS A 392 1.20 -6.64 -23.27
CA LYS A 392 2.34 -6.59 -24.19
C LYS A 392 3.59 -7.14 -23.53
N MET A 393 4.45 -7.73 -24.36
CA MET A 393 5.67 -8.43 -23.91
C MET A 393 6.93 -7.89 -24.58
N HIS A 394 6.90 -6.65 -25.09
CA HIS A 394 8.06 -6.05 -25.76
C HIS A 394 9.20 -5.70 -24.80
N ASP A 395 8.90 -5.64 -23.50
CA ASP A 395 9.86 -5.54 -22.41
C ASP A 395 9.33 -6.36 -21.22
N THR A 396 10.02 -7.46 -20.88
CA THR A 396 9.58 -8.38 -19.82
C THR A 396 9.67 -7.76 -18.42
N HIS A 397 10.43 -6.68 -18.26
CA HIS A 397 10.51 -5.91 -17.01
C HIS A 397 9.24 -5.11 -16.69
N ALA A 398 8.37 -4.90 -17.67
CA ALA A 398 7.25 -3.98 -17.56
C ALA A 398 5.89 -4.68 -17.68
N GLY A 399 5.88 -5.99 -17.44
CA GLY A 399 4.70 -6.84 -17.48
C GLY A 399 3.75 -6.67 -16.30
N VAL A 400 2.81 -7.60 -16.18
CA VAL A 400 1.84 -7.68 -15.07
C VAL A 400 2.55 -8.09 -13.78
N SER A 401 2.07 -7.62 -12.62
CA SER A 401 2.50 -8.08 -11.30
C SER A 401 1.40 -7.91 -10.25
N ASN A 402 1.58 -8.52 -9.08
CA ASN A 402 0.75 -8.35 -7.87
C ASN A 402 -0.77 -8.56 -8.08
N LEU A 403 -1.17 -9.69 -8.67
CA LEU A 403 -2.58 -10.09 -8.70
C LEU A 403 -3.10 -10.31 -7.27
N ARG A 404 -4.18 -9.62 -6.89
CA ARG A 404 -4.81 -9.71 -5.56
C ARG A 404 -6.32 -9.76 -5.64
N TYR A 405 -6.95 -10.55 -4.78
CA TYR A 405 -8.40 -10.59 -4.64
C TYR A 405 -8.87 -9.42 -3.78
N GLY A 406 -9.62 -8.49 -4.37
CA GLY A 406 -10.16 -7.31 -3.69
C GLY A 406 -11.38 -7.63 -2.84
N PHE A 407 -11.65 -6.77 -1.85
CA PHE A 407 -12.81 -6.95 -0.97
C PHE A 407 -14.12 -6.79 -1.75
N ASP A 408 -14.12 -6.04 -2.84
CA ASP A 408 -15.26 -5.86 -3.74
C ASP A 408 -15.51 -7.04 -4.71
N GLY A 409 -14.69 -8.10 -4.66
CA GLY A 409 -14.81 -9.27 -5.53
C GLY A 409 -14.07 -9.15 -6.86
N TRP A 410 -13.37 -8.05 -7.10
CA TRP A 410 -12.54 -7.88 -8.30
C TRP A 410 -11.12 -8.39 -8.07
N ILE A 411 -10.46 -8.82 -9.13
CA ILE A 411 -9.03 -9.08 -9.12
C ILE A 411 -8.29 -7.80 -9.49
N TYR A 412 -7.43 -7.32 -8.61
CA TYR A 412 -6.56 -6.17 -8.84
C TYR A 412 -5.20 -6.64 -9.33
N GLY A 413 -4.53 -5.81 -10.12
CA GLY A 413 -3.16 -6.02 -10.55
C GLY A 413 -2.50 -4.74 -11.01
N THR A 414 -1.18 -4.79 -11.17
CA THR A 414 -0.39 -3.69 -11.72
C THR A 414 0.27 -4.11 -13.02
N VAL A 415 0.49 -3.15 -13.91
CA VAL A 415 1.25 -3.34 -15.13
C VAL A 415 2.26 -2.20 -15.29
N GLY A 416 3.45 -2.53 -15.78
CA GLY A 416 4.43 -1.54 -16.19
C GLY A 416 4.10 -0.86 -17.52
N TYR A 417 5.06 -0.11 -18.05
CA TYR A 417 4.95 0.59 -19.34
C TYR A 417 4.78 -0.33 -20.56
N ALA A 418 4.81 -1.66 -20.40
CA ALA A 418 4.41 -2.53 -21.48
C ALA A 418 2.91 -2.35 -21.81
N GLY A 419 2.10 -2.13 -20.77
CA GLY A 419 0.68 -1.81 -20.89
C GLY A 419 -0.19 -2.93 -21.45
N PHE A 420 -1.43 -2.57 -21.79
CA PHE A 420 -2.48 -3.47 -22.26
C PHE A 420 -3.18 -2.89 -23.49
N ASP A 421 -3.47 -3.74 -24.47
CA ASP A 421 -4.30 -3.43 -25.63
C ASP A 421 -5.01 -4.70 -26.09
N GLY A 422 -6.30 -4.84 -25.78
CA GLY A 422 -7.03 -6.09 -26.00
C GLY A 422 -8.53 -5.98 -25.81
N MET A 423 -9.22 -7.08 -26.11
CA MET A 423 -10.67 -7.21 -25.97
C MET A 423 -11.00 -8.01 -24.71
N VAL A 424 -11.86 -7.45 -23.85
CA VAL A 424 -12.35 -8.11 -22.62
C VAL A 424 -13.86 -7.96 -22.55
N GLY A 425 -14.60 -9.06 -22.36
CA GLY A 425 -16.06 -9.03 -22.33
C GLY A 425 -16.72 -8.42 -23.58
N GLY A 426 -16.08 -8.54 -24.75
CA GLY A 426 -16.54 -7.93 -25.99
C GLY A 426 -16.30 -6.42 -26.13
N LYS A 427 -15.54 -5.80 -25.21
CA LYS A 427 -15.17 -4.38 -25.26
C LYS A 427 -13.66 -4.19 -25.41
N GLN A 428 -13.24 -3.23 -26.23
CA GLN A 428 -11.84 -2.84 -26.34
C GLN A 428 -11.42 -2.13 -25.05
N ALA A 429 -10.30 -2.54 -24.47
CA ALA A 429 -9.63 -1.83 -23.39
C ALA A 429 -8.17 -1.55 -23.77
N LYS A 430 -7.69 -0.36 -23.42
CA LYS A 430 -6.32 0.08 -23.71
C LYS A 430 -5.82 1.00 -22.61
N PHE A 431 -4.67 0.65 -22.04
CA PHE A 431 -4.00 1.44 -21.02
C PHE A 431 -2.50 1.16 -21.01
N ASP A 432 -1.75 2.03 -20.37
CA ASP A 432 -0.29 1.98 -20.25
C ASP A 432 0.08 1.50 -18.83
N THR A 433 1.17 1.99 -18.25
CA THR A 433 1.53 1.71 -16.84
C THR A 433 0.45 2.14 -15.85
N GLY A 434 0.22 1.31 -14.82
CA GLY A 434 -0.60 1.65 -13.68
C GLY A 434 -1.35 0.47 -13.06
N VAL A 435 -2.45 0.80 -12.38
CA VAL A 435 -3.29 -0.15 -11.66
C VAL A 435 -4.53 -0.47 -12.48
N PHE A 436 -4.86 -1.75 -12.58
CA PHE A 436 -6.09 -2.25 -13.21
C PHE A 436 -6.80 -3.24 -12.30
N ARG A 437 -8.08 -3.49 -12.60
CA ARG A 437 -8.83 -4.59 -12.01
C ARG A 437 -9.71 -5.29 -13.05
N PHE A 438 -10.05 -6.55 -12.82
CA PHE A 438 -10.95 -7.31 -13.69
C PHE A 438 -11.84 -8.27 -12.88
N LEU A 439 -13.00 -8.64 -13.41
CA LEU A 439 -13.86 -9.63 -12.78
C LEU A 439 -13.23 -11.02 -12.88
N PRO A 440 -13.33 -11.89 -11.85
CA PRO A 440 -12.70 -13.21 -11.83
C PRO A 440 -13.07 -14.14 -13.01
N ASP A 441 -14.19 -13.88 -13.68
CA ASP A 441 -14.64 -14.64 -14.85
C ASP A 441 -14.09 -14.10 -16.19
N GLY A 442 -13.40 -12.95 -16.18
CA GLY A 442 -12.86 -12.28 -17.37
C GLY A 442 -13.87 -11.44 -18.15
N SER A 443 -15.07 -11.19 -17.59
CA SER A 443 -16.14 -10.47 -18.30
C SER A 443 -15.97 -8.96 -18.35
N GLN A 444 -15.12 -8.37 -17.49
CA GLN A 444 -14.88 -6.93 -17.45
C GLN A 444 -13.47 -6.61 -16.95
N ILE A 445 -12.86 -5.56 -17.49
CA ILE A 445 -11.61 -4.97 -17.02
C ILE A 445 -11.75 -3.45 -16.88
N GLU A 446 -11.10 -2.88 -15.88
CA GLU A 446 -11.10 -1.45 -15.59
C GLU A 446 -9.69 -0.97 -15.29
N PHE A 447 -9.31 0.14 -15.93
CA PHE A 447 -8.09 0.86 -15.59
C PHE A 447 -8.38 1.88 -14.51
N LEU A 448 -7.78 1.67 -13.34
CA LEU A 448 -8.02 2.47 -12.14
C LEU A 448 -7.19 3.73 -12.13
N GLY A 449 -5.95 3.69 -12.66
CA GLY A 449 -5.11 4.88 -12.75
C GLY A 449 -3.67 4.66 -13.13
N LYS A 450 -3.04 5.74 -13.61
CA LYS A 450 -1.61 5.76 -13.95
C LYS A 450 -0.78 5.98 -12.70
N THR A 451 0.37 5.34 -12.67
CA THR A 451 1.45 5.57 -11.71
C THR A 451 2.59 6.35 -12.39
N THR A 452 3.65 6.68 -11.65
CA THR A 452 4.74 7.53 -12.16
C THR A 452 5.70 6.82 -13.11
N ASN A 453 5.87 5.50 -12.98
CA ASN A 453 6.75 4.71 -13.84
C ASN A 453 6.37 3.21 -13.82
N ASN A 454 7.34 2.29 -13.92
CA ASN A 454 7.13 0.86 -13.89
C ASN A 454 6.60 0.37 -12.53
N THR A 455 5.38 -0.16 -12.50
CA THR A 455 4.67 -0.49 -11.26
C THR A 455 4.87 -1.94 -10.87
N TRP A 456 5.41 -2.18 -9.68
CA TRP A 456 5.73 -3.52 -9.16
C TRP A 456 5.25 -3.77 -7.73
N GLY A 457 4.48 -2.86 -7.14
CA GLY A 457 3.86 -3.10 -5.84
C GLY A 457 2.38 -2.78 -5.83
N LEU A 458 1.64 -3.56 -5.07
CA LEU A 458 0.24 -3.35 -4.73
C LEU A 458 -0.01 -3.98 -3.35
N GLY A 459 -0.85 -3.37 -2.52
CA GLY A 459 -1.28 -3.90 -1.23
C GLY A 459 -2.59 -3.28 -0.76
N PHE A 460 -3.19 -3.89 0.25
CA PHE A 460 -4.44 -3.40 0.87
C PHE A 460 -4.25 -3.19 2.37
N THR A 461 -4.85 -2.12 2.90
CA THR A 461 -5.12 -2.01 4.34
C THR A 461 -6.30 -2.90 4.73
N GLU A 462 -6.52 -3.12 6.03
CA GLU A 462 -7.72 -3.83 6.51
C GLU A 462 -9.03 -3.07 6.21
N GLN A 463 -8.94 -1.76 5.93
CA GLN A 463 -10.05 -0.89 5.53
C GLN A 463 -10.24 -0.82 4.00
N PHE A 464 -9.53 -1.66 3.24
CA PHE A 464 -9.56 -1.72 1.78
C PHE A 464 -9.09 -0.45 1.07
N ASP A 465 -8.12 0.28 1.65
CA ASP A 465 -7.34 1.26 0.89
C ASP A 465 -6.35 0.55 -0.02
N VAL A 466 -6.21 1.05 -1.25
CA VAL A 466 -5.33 0.45 -2.27
C VAL A 466 -4.04 1.25 -2.34
N LEU A 467 -2.95 0.61 -1.93
CA LEU A 467 -1.61 1.19 -1.87
C LEU A 467 -0.66 0.41 -2.80
N GLY A 468 0.49 0.98 -3.12
CA GLY A 468 1.48 0.29 -3.93
C GLY A 468 2.81 1.02 -4.06
N SER A 469 3.71 0.48 -4.87
CA SER A 469 5.04 1.05 -5.14
C SER A 469 5.37 1.04 -6.63
N THR A 470 6.27 1.91 -7.07
CA THR A 470 6.87 1.86 -8.40
C THR A 470 8.39 1.70 -8.29
N ALA A 471 9.02 1.22 -9.36
CA ALA A 471 10.47 1.25 -9.46
C ALA A 471 10.98 2.70 -9.37
N ASN A 472 12.27 2.91 -9.13
CA ASN A 472 12.91 4.24 -9.13
C ASN A 472 12.20 5.29 -8.23
N ARG A 473 12.69 5.42 -7.00
CA ARG A 473 12.45 6.52 -6.07
C ARG A 473 11.06 6.65 -5.42
N GLN A 474 10.00 6.03 -5.94
CA GLN A 474 8.66 6.15 -5.36
C GLN A 474 8.17 4.82 -4.73
N PRO A 475 8.55 4.54 -3.47
CA PRO A 475 8.21 3.28 -2.81
C PRO A 475 6.78 3.25 -2.26
N SER A 476 5.99 4.32 -2.38
CA SER A 476 4.61 4.34 -1.89
C SER A 476 3.72 5.30 -2.69
N TRP A 477 2.54 4.83 -3.07
CA TRP A 477 1.45 5.60 -3.68
C TRP A 477 0.10 5.02 -3.23
N GLN A 478 -1.00 5.75 -3.46
CA GLN A 478 -2.36 5.29 -3.21
C GLN A 478 -3.31 5.50 -4.40
N VAL A 479 -4.37 4.70 -4.47
CA VAL A 479 -5.56 4.94 -5.30
C VAL A 479 -6.71 5.41 -4.42
N ILE A 480 -7.40 6.47 -4.86
CA ILE A 480 -8.59 7.01 -4.18
C ILE A 480 -9.86 6.53 -4.92
N GLY A 481 -10.84 6.04 -4.16
CA GLY A 481 -12.15 5.62 -4.68
C GLY A 481 -12.07 4.41 -5.61
N ASP A 482 -12.97 4.34 -6.59
CA ASP A 482 -13.01 3.27 -7.60
C ASP A 482 -12.06 3.52 -8.78
N GLY A 483 -10.99 4.29 -8.56
CA GLY A 483 -10.13 4.79 -9.62
C GLY A 483 -10.89 5.76 -10.54
N GLY A 484 -10.44 5.95 -11.77
CA GLY A 484 -10.99 6.95 -12.70
C GLY A 484 -12.51 6.91 -13.03
N ASN A 485 -13.32 6.03 -12.43
CA ASN A 485 -14.73 5.84 -12.78
C ASN A 485 -15.68 6.89 -12.16
N VAL A 486 -15.57 7.22 -10.86
CA VAL A 486 -16.23 8.42 -10.29
C VAL A 486 -15.76 9.70 -11.00
N HIS A 487 -14.56 9.67 -11.59
CA HIS A 487 -13.89 10.81 -12.22
C HIS A 487 -14.13 10.96 -13.74
N ARG A 488 -14.84 10.01 -14.38
CA ARG A 488 -15.18 10.04 -15.82
C ARG A 488 -16.56 10.61 -16.12
N ALA A 489 -17.41 10.79 -15.09
CA ALA A 489 -18.79 11.26 -15.24
C ALA A 489 -18.91 12.75 -15.67
N ASP A 490 -17.84 13.54 -15.53
CA ASP A 490 -17.81 14.94 -15.98
C ASP A 490 -16.67 15.15 -16.99
N ARG A 491 -17.04 15.38 -18.27
CA ARG A 491 -16.08 15.64 -19.37
C ARG A 491 -15.20 16.88 -19.11
N GLY A 492 -15.53 17.69 -18.11
CA GLY A 492 -14.79 18.89 -17.72
C GLY A 492 -13.77 18.72 -16.61
N THR A 493 -13.89 17.71 -15.74
CA THR A 493 -13.18 17.66 -14.46
C THR A 493 -12.45 16.33 -14.35
N ARG A 494 -11.45 16.14 -15.22
CA ARG A 494 -10.56 14.98 -15.15
C ARG A 494 -9.76 15.05 -13.86
N ILE A 495 -10.27 14.42 -12.81
CA ILE A 495 -9.41 13.96 -11.73
C ILE A 495 -8.78 12.69 -12.28
N PHE A 496 -7.60 12.83 -12.89
CA PHE A 496 -6.75 11.66 -13.01
C PHE A 496 -6.62 11.09 -11.59
N PRO A 497 -6.61 9.76 -11.45
CA PRO A 497 -5.93 9.14 -10.34
C PRO A 497 -4.50 9.68 -10.41
N THR A 498 -4.26 10.78 -9.72
CA THR A 498 -2.94 11.03 -9.20
C THR A 498 -2.86 10.00 -8.11
N THR A 499 -2.04 8.99 -8.33
CA THR A 499 -1.17 8.50 -7.28
C THR A 499 -0.70 9.74 -6.52
N LEU A 500 -1.37 10.04 -5.41
CA LEU A 500 -0.89 11.07 -4.52
C LEU A 500 0.33 10.45 -3.90
N ASP A 501 1.43 11.15 -4.09
CA ASP A 501 2.66 10.84 -3.40
C ASP A 501 2.33 10.93 -1.93
N ILE A 502 2.59 9.85 -1.21
CA ILE A 502 2.28 9.77 0.21
C ILE A 502 3.23 10.80 0.88
N GLN A 503 2.70 11.98 1.26
CA GLN A 503 3.52 13.14 1.67
C GLN A 503 4.46 12.74 2.80
N GLY A 504 5.79 12.88 2.68
CA GLY A 504 6.66 12.53 3.82
C GLY A 504 8.14 12.30 3.57
N SER A 505 8.65 12.37 2.34
CA SER A 505 10.10 12.42 2.14
C SER A 505 10.50 13.85 1.79
N ASP A 506 11.44 14.43 2.54
CA ASP A 506 12.11 15.72 2.27
C ASP A 506 12.99 15.66 1.00
N GLY A 507 12.51 15.02 -0.05
CA GLY A 507 13.23 14.60 -1.22
C GLY A 507 12.50 13.43 -1.84
N TRP A 508 12.41 13.39 -3.16
CA TRP A 508 11.72 12.38 -3.98
C TRP A 508 12.18 10.92 -3.77
N ASP A 509 13.00 10.62 -2.77
CA ASP A 509 13.83 9.41 -2.71
C ASP A 509 14.18 9.06 -1.25
N PRO A 510 13.32 8.34 -0.50
CA PRO A 510 13.60 7.97 0.88
C PRO A 510 14.80 7.01 0.94
N PRO A 511 15.71 7.20 1.90
CA PRO A 511 16.93 6.43 1.95
C PRO A 511 16.67 4.95 2.27
N VAL A 512 17.46 4.04 1.69
CA VAL A 512 17.50 2.62 2.12
C VAL A 512 18.74 2.32 2.96
N GLU A 513 18.61 1.41 3.91
CA GLU A 513 19.65 1.04 4.87
C GLU A 513 20.39 -0.21 4.39
N LEU A 514 21.58 -0.02 3.80
CA LEU A 514 22.37 -1.11 3.23
C LEU A 514 23.25 -1.79 4.27
N LEU A 515 23.53 -3.08 4.03
CA LEU A 515 24.61 -3.80 4.70
C LEU A 515 25.79 -3.96 3.71
N GLY A 516 26.90 -3.23 3.90
CA GLY A 516 28.15 -3.40 3.15
C GLY A 516 28.45 -2.46 1.98
N ASP A 517 29.51 -2.77 1.21
CA ASP A 517 30.27 -1.84 0.35
C ASP A 517 29.61 -1.45 -1.01
N GLY A 518 28.34 -1.81 -1.22
CA GLY A 518 27.51 -1.22 -2.28
C GLY A 518 28.10 -1.34 -3.71
N ARG A 519 28.56 -2.53 -4.12
CA ARG A 519 29.13 -2.75 -5.47
C ARG A 519 28.10 -2.70 -6.61
N ILE A 520 26.82 -2.68 -6.28
CA ILE A 520 25.71 -2.45 -7.23
C ILE A 520 25.22 -1.00 -7.05
N ARG A 521 24.48 -0.45 -8.02
CA ARG A 521 23.93 0.95 -8.06
C ARG A 521 23.32 1.48 -6.73
N ALA A 522 23.05 0.59 -5.77
CA ALA A 522 23.14 0.72 -4.31
C ALA A 522 23.60 2.07 -3.71
N LYS A 523 24.78 2.59 -4.12
CA LYS A 523 25.47 3.70 -3.45
C LYS A 523 24.67 5.00 -3.30
N SER A 524 23.63 5.20 -4.09
CA SER A 524 22.78 6.37 -3.95
C SER A 524 21.82 6.30 -2.76
N ARG A 525 21.73 5.17 -2.03
CA ARG A 525 20.77 4.94 -0.92
C ARG A 525 19.33 5.23 -1.35
N HIS A 526 18.96 4.91 -2.57
CA HIS A 526 17.67 5.26 -3.17
C HIS A 526 17.04 4.01 -3.78
N TYR A 527 15.71 3.94 -3.86
CA TYR A 527 15.06 2.80 -4.51
C TYR A 527 15.38 2.79 -6.00
N THR A 528 15.94 1.69 -6.48
CA THR A 528 16.10 1.41 -7.91
C THR A 528 15.00 0.48 -8.41
N ALA A 529 14.51 -0.40 -7.54
CA ALA A 529 13.51 -1.42 -7.83
C ALA A 529 12.62 -1.64 -6.61
N ALA A 530 11.78 -0.65 -6.27
CA ALA A 530 10.75 -0.84 -5.25
C ALA A 530 9.70 -1.86 -5.75
N ALA A 531 9.78 -3.08 -5.22
CA ALA A 531 8.93 -4.21 -5.60
C ALA A 531 8.08 -4.67 -4.40
N GLY A 532 6.82 -5.01 -4.64
CA GLY A 532 5.85 -5.27 -3.59
C GLY A 532 5.48 -4.01 -2.79
N HIS A 533 4.38 -4.12 -2.04
CA HIS A 533 3.94 -3.11 -1.07
C HIS A 533 2.99 -3.78 -0.07
N ALA A 534 3.50 -4.75 0.68
CA ALA A 534 2.65 -5.48 1.62
C ALA A 534 2.44 -4.67 2.89
N VAL A 535 1.22 -4.16 3.08
CA VAL A 535 0.80 -3.60 4.36
C VAL A 535 0.66 -4.74 5.37
N TYR A 536 1.22 -4.56 6.56
CA TYR A 536 1.10 -5.54 7.62
C TYR A 536 -0.33 -5.54 8.19
N THR A 537 -1.04 -6.65 8.02
CA THR A 537 -2.50 -6.77 8.24
C THR A 537 -2.86 -8.02 9.07
N ALA A 538 -2.02 -8.31 10.08
CA ALA A 538 -2.21 -9.43 10.99
C ALA A 538 -1.86 -9.07 12.44
N ASP A 539 -2.07 -10.00 13.37
CA ASP A 539 -1.98 -9.73 14.81
C ASP A 539 -0.69 -10.21 15.46
N ARG A 540 0.16 -10.93 14.73
CA ARG A 540 1.36 -11.58 15.28
C ARG A 540 2.47 -10.60 15.66
N PHE A 541 2.70 -9.57 14.85
CA PHE A 541 3.68 -8.51 15.10
C PHE A 541 3.11 -7.45 16.05
N PRO A 542 3.94 -6.55 16.62
CA PRO A 542 3.47 -5.48 17.48
C PRO A 542 2.33 -4.65 16.87
N GLU A 543 1.37 -4.25 17.70
CA GLU A 543 0.18 -3.50 17.29
C GLU A 543 0.51 -2.23 16.48
N ASP A 544 1.62 -1.55 16.81
CA ASP A 544 2.05 -0.34 16.11
C ASP A 544 2.51 -0.56 14.67
N TRP A 545 2.55 -1.80 14.18
CA TRP A 545 2.84 -2.14 12.79
C TRP A 545 1.56 -2.41 11.99
N ARG A 546 0.47 -2.82 12.65
CA ARG A 546 -0.79 -3.19 11.97
C ARG A 546 -1.40 -1.99 11.28
N ASN A 547 -1.61 -2.09 9.96
CA ASN A 547 -2.02 -1.00 9.05
C ASN A 547 -1.09 0.24 9.06
N LYS A 548 0.09 0.14 9.67
CA LYS A 548 1.04 1.24 9.88
C LYS A 548 2.43 0.95 9.35
N ALA A 549 2.69 -0.27 8.89
CA ALA A 549 3.93 -0.68 8.26
C ALA A 549 3.63 -1.27 6.89
N ALA A 550 4.36 -0.81 5.86
CA ALA A 550 4.38 -1.40 4.54
C ALA A 550 5.78 -1.93 4.23
N PHE A 551 5.85 -3.14 3.69
CA PHE A 551 7.09 -3.80 3.31
C PHE A 551 7.32 -3.68 1.80
N VAL A 552 8.48 -3.12 1.44
CA VAL A 552 8.87 -2.89 0.04
C VAL A 552 10.23 -3.53 -0.17
N CYS A 553 10.32 -4.42 -1.15
CA CYS A 553 11.57 -5.07 -1.51
C CYS A 553 12.43 -4.11 -2.34
N GLU A 554 13.73 -4.11 -2.07
CA GLU A 554 14.76 -3.47 -2.90
C GLU A 554 15.83 -4.54 -3.22
N PRO A 555 15.62 -5.36 -4.27
CA PRO A 555 16.47 -6.51 -4.57
C PRO A 555 17.91 -6.11 -4.88
N THR A 556 18.16 -4.88 -5.37
CA THR A 556 19.53 -4.40 -5.63
C THR A 556 20.25 -3.88 -4.40
N GLY A 557 19.50 -3.59 -3.33
CA GLY A 557 19.99 -3.25 -2.01
C GLY A 557 19.95 -4.43 -1.02
N HIS A 558 19.54 -5.61 -1.49
CA HIS A 558 19.52 -6.86 -0.73
C HIS A 558 18.64 -6.79 0.54
N LEU A 559 17.51 -6.07 0.47
CA LEU A 559 16.68 -5.77 1.63
C LEU A 559 15.18 -5.75 1.35
N VAL A 560 14.42 -5.94 2.43
CA VAL A 560 13.00 -5.58 2.54
C VAL A 560 12.93 -4.43 3.53
N SER A 561 12.62 -3.24 3.03
CA SER A 561 12.49 -2.06 3.86
C SER A 561 11.16 -2.08 4.61
N MET A 562 11.09 -1.32 5.70
CA MET A 562 9.83 -1.01 6.36
C MET A 562 9.54 0.47 6.24
N THR A 563 8.42 0.79 5.60
CA THR A 563 7.88 2.15 5.50
C THR A 563 6.75 2.34 6.51
N ARG A 564 6.84 3.36 7.35
CA ARG A 564 5.79 3.73 8.30
C ARG A 564 4.69 4.51 7.57
N LEU A 565 3.45 4.04 7.70
CA LEU A 565 2.25 4.66 7.17
C LEU A 565 1.49 5.35 8.30
N ARG A 566 1.18 6.63 8.11
CA ARG A 566 0.38 7.42 9.05
C ARG A 566 -0.81 8.02 8.33
N ALA A 567 -2.02 7.72 8.81
CA ALA A 567 -3.24 8.35 8.32
C ALA A 567 -3.25 9.85 8.68
N GLU A 568 -3.49 10.73 7.71
CA GLU A 568 -3.68 12.16 7.93
C GLU A 568 -4.60 12.75 6.84
N ASN A 569 -5.60 13.56 7.23
CA ASN A 569 -6.46 14.32 6.30
C ASN A 569 -7.11 13.48 5.16
N ALA A 570 -7.55 12.24 5.45
CA ALA A 570 -8.08 11.28 4.48
C ALA A 570 -7.07 10.76 3.44
N ASP A 571 -5.79 10.87 3.76
CA ASP A 571 -4.62 10.44 3.02
C ASP A 571 -3.70 9.63 3.95
N PHE A 572 -2.63 9.05 3.41
CA PHE A 572 -1.53 8.48 4.14
C PHE A 572 -0.28 9.35 4.01
N ILE A 573 0.62 9.22 4.98
CA ILE A 573 1.96 9.79 5.04
C ILE A 573 2.94 8.63 5.20
N ALA A 574 3.90 8.51 4.28
CA ALA A 574 4.88 7.45 4.24
C ALA A 574 6.20 8.03 4.70
N SER A 575 6.82 7.39 5.68
CA SER A 575 8.10 7.83 6.22
C SER A 575 9.01 6.62 6.43
N PHE A 576 10.30 6.85 6.26
CA PHE A 576 11.32 5.85 6.51
C PHE A 576 12.12 6.25 7.75
N GLU A 577 12.01 5.45 8.81
CA GLU A 577 12.58 5.77 10.12
C GLU A 577 13.92 5.04 10.40
N GLY A 578 14.56 4.45 9.37
CA GLY A 578 15.86 3.76 9.50
C GLY A 578 15.77 2.26 9.77
N GLU A 579 14.61 1.65 9.56
CA GLU A 579 14.30 0.26 9.89
C GLU A 579 14.07 -0.60 8.62
N ASN A 580 14.71 -1.78 8.57
CA ASN A 580 14.42 -2.81 7.57
C ASN A 580 13.74 -3.99 8.27
N LEU A 581 12.82 -4.66 7.58
CA LEU A 581 12.33 -5.97 8.02
C LEU A 581 13.38 -7.06 7.77
N TYR A 582 14.11 -6.96 6.67
CA TYR A 582 15.17 -7.89 6.29
C TYR A 582 16.26 -7.11 5.57
N ALA A 583 17.52 -7.37 5.86
CA ALA A 583 18.64 -6.87 5.07
C ALA A 583 19.79 -7.86 5.10
N SER A 584 20.46 -8.08 3.97
CA SER A 584 21.57 -9.03 3.86
C SER A 584 22.85 -8.39 3.35
N SER A 585 23.97 -8.88 3.88
CA SER A 585 25.32 -8.60 3.36
C SER A 585 25.77 -9.62 2.31
N ASP A 586 24.96 -10.64 2.02
CA ASP A 586 25.18 -11.56 0.90
C ASP A 586 24.75 -10.89 -0.42
N ALA A 587 25.70 -10.67 -1.32
CA ALA A 587 25.46 -10.00 -2.61
C ALA A 587 24.52 -10.79 -3.55
N TRP A 588 24.19 -12.04 -3.23
CA TRP A 588 23.24 -12.85 -3.99
C TRP A 588 21.80 -12.70 -3.51
N SER A 589 21.58 -12.26 -2.26
CA SER A 589 20.24 -12.09 -1.69
C SER A 589 19.47 -11.01 -2.45
N ALA A 590 18.40 -11.36 -3.14
CA ALA A 590 17.57 -10.46 -3.93
C ALA A 590 16.09 -10.68 -3.63
N PRO A 591 15.57 -10.16 -2.50
CA PRO A 591 14.14 -10.19 -2.20
C PRO A 591 13.36 -9.45 -3.29
N VAL A 592 12.38 -10.11 -3.88
CA VAL A 592 11.53 -9.56 -4.97
C VAL A 592 10.04 -9.48 -4.61
N ALA A 593 9.61 -10.24 -3.59
CA ALA A 593 8.29 -10.14 -3.01
C ALA A 593 8.36 -10.36 -1.50
N ALA A 594 7.54 -9.61 -0.75
CA ALA A 594 7.33 -9.80 0.67
C ALA A 594 5.83 -9.70 0.95
N GLU A 595 5.25 -10.66 1.67
CA GLU A 595 3.80 -10.76 1.86
C GLU A 595 3.45 -11.19 3.29
N THR A 596 2.38 -10.64 3.86
CA THR A 596 1.86 -11.12 5.15
C THR A 596 1.14 -12.45 4.92
N GLY A 597 1.61 -13.51 5.58
CA GLY A 597 1.05 -14.85 5.48
C GLY A 597 -0.22 -15.06 6.32
N PRO A 598 -0.89 -16.20 6.16
CA PRO A 598 -2.06 -16.56 6.95
C PRO A 598 -1.73 -16.81 8.43
N ASP A 599 -0.46 -17.15 8.73
CA ASP A 599 0.12 -17.30 10.07
C ASP A 599 0.49 -15.96 10.73
N GLY A 600 0.36 -14.85 10.01
CA GLY A 600 0.76 -13.51 10.45
C GLY A 600 2.28 -13.27 10.41
N ALA A 601 3.09 -14.20 9.89
CA ALA A 601 4.48 -13.92 9.57
C ALA A 601 4.57 -13.09 8.29
N VAL A 602 5.70 -12.43 8.06
CA VAL A 602 6.01 -11.86 6.74
C VAL A 602 6.92 -12.83 6.00
N TRP A 603 6.46 -13.27 4.85
CA TRP A 603 7.15 -14.23 3.99
C TRP A 603 7.90 -13.48 2.90
N ILE A 604 9.15 -13.86 2.65
CA ILE A 604 10.04 -13.20 1.70
C ILE A 604 10.39 -14.19 0.59
N SER A 605 10.09 -13.80 -0.65
CA SER A 605 10.55 -14.47 -1.86
C SER A 605 11.88 -13.86 -2.29
N ASP A 606 12.97 -14.56 -2.00
CA ASP A 606 14.32 -14.21 -2.40
C ASP A 606 14.68 -14.93 -3.71
N TRP A 607 14.87 -14.17 -4.78
CA TRP A 607 15.24 -14.70 -6.09
C TRP A 607 16.65 -15.31 -6.10
N TYR A 608 17.51 -14.93 -5.16
CA TYR A 608 18.88 -15.38 -5.00
C TYR A 608 19.74 -15.35 -6.28
N ASN A 609 20.10 -14.15 -6.74
CA ASN A 609 21.02 -13.97 -7.86
C ASN A 609 21.94 -12.76 -7.66
N ILE A 610 23.18 -12.88 -8.13
CA ILE A 610 24.13 -11.76 -8.15
C ILE A 610 23.70 -10.64 -9.12
N ILE A 611 22.88 -10.97 -10.13
CA ILE A 611 22.32 -10.00 -11.08
C ILE A 611 20.83 -10.23 -11.23
N VAL A 612 20.06 -9.21 -10.87
CA VAL A 612 18.60 -9.18 -10.96
C VAL A 612 18.07 -8.03 -11.82
N GLN A 613 18.90 -7.07 -12.19
CA GLN A 613 18.49 -5.93 -13.01
C GLN A 613 18.19 -6.35 -14.45
N HIS A 614 17.15 -5.73 -15.02
CA HIS A 614 16.82 -5.90 -16.43
C HIS A 614 17.69 -5.01 -17.33
N ASN A 615 17.89 -3.76 -16.90
CA ASN A 615 18.84 -2.84 -17.50
C ASN A 615 20.26 -3.13 -17.01
N ARG A 616 21.24 -2.71 -17.82
CA ARG A 616 22.66 -2.82 -17.49
C ARG A 616 22.96 -2.16 -16.12
N PRO A 617 23.68 -2.82 -15.21
CA PRO A 617 24.20 -2.20 -13.99
C PRO A 617 25.05 -0.98 -14.35
N GLY A 618 25.11 0.00 -13.44
CA GLY A 618 26.06 1.12 -13.57
C GLY A 618 27.52 0.66 -13.46
N ALA A 619 28.45 1.60 -13.47
CA ALA A 619 29.88 1.35 -13.23
C ALA A 619 30.07 0.38 -12.04
N PRO A 620 30.91 -0.66 -12.19
CA PRO A 620 32.06 -0.77 -13.10
C PRO A 620 31.75 -1.41 -14.47
N PHE A 621 30.52 -1.87 -14.69
CA PHE A 621 30.17 -2.65 -15.88
C PHE A 621 29.85 -1.79 -17.11
N GLU A 622 30.07 -0.47 -17.09
CA GLU A 622 29.63 0.54 -18.08
C GLU A 622 30.43 0.58 -19.40
N GLN A 623 31.57 -0.10 -19.50
CA GLN A 623 32.49 0.07 -20.62
C GLN A 623 32.37 -0.96 -21.78
N THR A 624 31.56 -2.00 -21.63
CA THR A 624 31.33 -3.05 -22.66
C THR A 624 30.10 -2.75 -23.56
N LYS A 625 30.11 -3.08 -24.86
CA LYS A 625 28.84 -3.13 -25.61
C LYS A 625 28.07 -4.37 -25.15
N VAL A 626 26.85 -4.23 -24.64
CA VAL A 626 26.07 -5.36 -24.11
C VAL A 626 24.88 -5.65 -25.01
N GLU A 627 24.77 -6.91 -25.44
CA GLU A 627 23.64 -7.43 -26.22
C GLU A 627 22.40 -7.53 -25.34
N ARG A 628 21.23 -7.21 -25.90
CA ARG A 628 19.93 -7.45 -25.25
C ARG A 628 19.30 -8.70 -25.85
N GLY A 629 18.77 -9.56 -24.99
CA GLY A 629 18.07 -10.77 -25.40
C GLY A 629 16.62 -10.50 -25.79
N ALA A 630 15.86 -11.58 -26.00
CA ALA A 630 14.49 -11.50 -26.51
C ALA A 630 13.56 -10.65 -25.62
N GLY A 631 13.73 -10.71 -24.29
CA GLY A 631 12.92 -9.93 -23.36
C GLY A 631 13.44 -8.51 -23.11
N ALA A 632 14.31 -7.98 -23.98
CA ALA A 632 14.96 -6.68 -23.89
C ALA A 632 15.93 -6.48 -22.70
N ALA A 633 16.19 -7.55 -21.93
CA ALA A 633 17.17 -7.54 -20.84
C ALA A 633 18.58 -7.78 -21.38
N TYR A 634 19.58 -7.21 -20.72
CA TYR A 634 20.96 -7.47 -21.12
C TYR A 634 21.38 -8.93 -20.83
N VAL A 635 22.17 -9.51 -21.73
CA VAL A 635 22.65 -10.90 -21.65
C VAL A 635 23.96 -10.95 -20.87
N THR A 636 24.09 -11.91 -19.95
CA THR A 636 25.32 -12.17 -19.19
C THR A 636 25.29 -13.58 -18.59
N PRO A 637 26.43 -14.30 -18.48
CA PRO A 637 26.48 -15.59 -17.79
C PRO A 637 26.32 -15.47 -16.26
N LEU A 638 26.19 -14.25 -15.73
CA LEU A 638 26.09 -13.97 -14.29
C LEU A 638 24.66 -13.82 -13.78
N ARG A 639 23.64 -13.84 -14.64
CA ARG A 639 22.22 -13.84 -14.25
C ARG A 639 21.59 -15.23 -14.43
N GLU A 640 20.29 -15.36 -14.14
CA GLU A 640 19.47 -16.54 -14.51
C GLU A 640 20.06 -17.84 -13.92
N LYS A 641 20.38 -17.82 -12.63
CA LYS A 641 20.84 -19.00 -11.87
C LYS A 641 19.64 -19.69 -11.24
N PRO A 642 19.47 -21.01 -11.40
CA PRO A 642 18.35 -21.78 -10.85
C PRO A 642 18.48 -21.88 -9.33
N MET A 643 18.25 -20.76 -8.66
CA MET A 643 18.37 -20.56 -7.23
C MET A 643 17.16 -19.75 -6.76
N GLY A 644 16.82 -19.86 -5.48
CA GLY A 644 15.65 -19.18 -4.96
C GLY A 644 15.29 -19.68 -3.57
N ARG A 645 14.89 -18.75 -2.69
CA ARG A 645 14.66 -19.04 -1.28
C ARG A 645 13.41 -18.36 -0.80
N ILE A 646 12.68 -19.06 0.06
CA ILE A 646 11.52 -18.53 0.76
C ILE A 646 11.85 -18.47 2.25
N TYR A 647 11.83 -17.26 2.81
CA TYR A 647 12.04 -17.04 4.24
C TYR A 647 10.75 -16.61 4.93
N ARG A 648 10.70 -16.77 6.26
CA ARG A 648 9.69 -16.16 7.13
C ARG A 648 10.35 -15.31 8.19
N VAL A 649 9.78 -14.14 8.45
CA VAL A 649 10.15 -13.24 9.53
C VAL A 649 8.99 -13.13 10.50
N TYR A 650 9.24 -13.34 11.80
CA TYR A 650 8.22 -13.25 12.85
C TYR A 650 8.84 -12.94 14.22
N PRO A 651 8.08 -12.40 15.19
CA PRO A 651 8.59 -12.14 16.53
C PRO A 651 9.00 -13.42 17.25
N SER A 652 10.17 -13.40 17.90
CA SER A 652 10.71 -14.54 18.65
C SER A 652 9.73 -15.03 19.72
N GLY A 653 9.51 -16.34 19.77
CA GLY A 653 8.59 -16.97 20.74
C GLY A 653 7.09 -16.69 20.52
N SER A 654 6.70 -16.02 19.43
CA SER A 654 5.28 -15.83 19.08
C SER A 654 4.64 -17.12 18.54
N THR A 655 3.33 -17.28 18.77
CA THR A 655 2.55 -18.43 18.30
C THR A 655 1.83 -18.14 16.98
N GLU A 656 1.56 -19.20 16.22
CA GLU A 656 0.86 -19.13 14.92
C GLU A 656 -0.63 -19.45 15.11
N ALA A 657 -1.50 -18.69 14.44
CA ALA A 657 -2.94 -18.97 14.43
C ALA A 657 -3.28 -20.01 13.35
N ALA A 658 -4.19 -20.95 13.67
CA ALA A 658 -4.66 -21.94 12.71
C ALA A 658 -5.45 -21.25 11.59
N SER A 659 -5.02 -21.45 10.34
CA SER A 659 -5.48 -20.68 9.19
C SER A 659 -6.33 -21.45 8.17
N ALA A 660 -6.35 -22.78 8.26
CA ALA A 660 -7.10 -23.60 7.31
C ALA A 660 -8.62 -23.44 7.47
N LEU A 661 -9.30 -23.25 6.34
CA LEU A 661 -10.75 -23.17 6.23
C LEU A 661 -11.29 -24.42 5.52
N ASN A 662 -12.48 -24.88 5.90
CA ASN A 662 -13.18 -25.96 5.20
C ASN A 662 -14.36 -25.38 4.40
N PRO A 663 -14.28 -25.30 3.06
CA PRO A 663 -15.37 -24.76 2.22
C PRO A 663 -16.70 -25.51 2.34
N SER A 664 -16.66 -26.78 2.77
CA SER A 664 -17.86 -27.60 2.96
C SER A 664 -18.57 -27.33 4.28
N ASP A 665 -17.93 -26.61 5.20
CA ASP A 665 -18.46 -26.26 6.52
C ASP A 665 -18.66 -24.73 6.64
N PRO A 666 -19.90 -24.23 6.50
CA PRO A 666 -20.20 -22.79 6.61
C PRO A 666 -19.76 -22.16 7.94
N GLU A 667 -19.76 -22.92 9.06
CA GLU A 667 -19.32 -22.39 10.35
C GLU A 667 -17.81 -22.13 10.36
N SER A 668 -17.01 -23.04 9.80
CA SER A 668 -15.58 -22.84 9.58
C SER A 668 -15.30 -21.56 8.80
N VAL A 669 -16.01 -21.36 7.68
CA VAL A 669 -15.82 -20.18 6.83
C VAL A 669 -16.29 -18.90 7.50
N LEU A 670 -17.44 -18.91 8.19
CA LEU A 670 -17.93 -17.75 8.95
C LEU A 670 -16.97 -17.35 10.09
N LYS A 671 -16.39 -18.32 10.79
CA LYS A 671 -15.36 -18.06 11.82
C LYS A 671 -14.11 -17.40 11.21
N GLY A 672 -13.75 -17.78 9.98
CA GLY A 672 -12.65 -17.18 9.23
C GLY A 672 -12.79 -15.68 9.00
N LEU A 673 -14.00 -15.11 8.99
CA LEU A 673 -14.22 -13.66 8.87
C LEU A 673 -13.67 -12.85 10.06
N LYS A 674 -13.41 -13.51 11.19
CA LYS A 674 -12.87 -12.91 12.42
C LYS A 674 -11.40 -13.27 12.67
N HIS A 675 -10.75 -13.89 11.68
CA HIS A 675 -9.37 -14.34 11.84
C HIS A 675 -8.41 -13.13 11.95
N PRO A 676 -7.34 -13.20 12.76
CA PRO A 676 -6.38 -12.10 12.91
C PRO A 676 -5.68 -11.71 11.60
N SER A 677 -5.36 -12.67 10.72
CA SER A 677 -4.77 -12.38 9.40
C SER A 677 -5.84 -12.04 8.35
N LEU A 678 -5.64 -10.90 7.66
CA LEU A 678 -6.45 -10.47 6.51
C LEU A 678 -6.54 -11.52 5.40
N VAL A 679 -5.47 -12.27 5.14
CA VAL A 679 -5.45 -13.32 4.09
C VAL A 679 -6.54 -14.36 4.35
N VAL A 680 -6.69 -14.79 5.59
CA VAL A 680 -7.70 -15.78 5.98
C VAL A 680 -9.11 -15.17 5.90
N ARG A 681 -9.29 -13.92 6.31
CA ARG A 681 -10.59 -13.23 6.20
C ARG A 681 -11.02 -13.05 4.75
N LEU A 682 -10.09 -12.75 3.84
CA LEU A 682 -10.35 -12.67 2.41
C LEU A 682 -10.72 -14.03 1.80
N HIS A 683 -10.04 -15.11 2.18
CA HIS A 683 -10.45 -16.45 1.77
C HIS A 683 -11.84 -16.81 2.30
N ALA A 684 -12.14 -16.49 3.55
CA ALA A 684 -13.46 -16.71 4.13
C ALA A 684 -14.54 -15.95 3.35
N GLN A 685 -14.33 -14.65 3.12
CA GLN A 685 -15.23 -13.82 2.33
C GLN A 685 -15.45 -14.40 0.92
N ARG A 686 -14.36 -14.72 0.22
CA ARG A 686 -14.40 -15.28 -1.12
C ARG A 686 -15.20 -16.59 -1.15
N LEU A 687 -14.91 -17.53 -0.25
CA LEU A 687 -15.59 -18.82 -0.19
C LEU A 687 -17.09 -18.66 0.07
N LEU A 688 -17.51 -17.70 0.91
CA LEU A 688 -18.92 -17.41 1.15
C LEU A 688 -19.61 -16.88 -0.12
N VAL A 689 -18.97 -15.96 -0.83
CA VAL A 689 -19.50 -15.41 -2.10
C VAL A 689 -19.56 -16.48 -3.18
N GLU A 690 -18.49 -17.25 -3.38
CA GLU A 690 -18.41 -18.34 -4.38
C GLU A 690 -19.41 -19.46 -4.11
N SER A 691 -19.81 -19.67 -2.86
CA SER A 691 -20.86 -20.64 -2.52
C SER A 691 -22.23 -20.29 -3.12
N GLY A 692 -22.48 -19.00 -3.40
CA GLY A 692 -23.76 -18.47 -3.89
C GLY A 692 -24.94 -18.65 -2.92
N LYS A 693 -24.71 -19.15 -1.70
CA LYS A 693 -25.74 -19.42 -0.69
C LYS A 693 -26.26 -18.10 -0.13
N LYS A 694 -27.58 -17.88 -0.23
CA LYS A 694 -28.24 -16.65 0.25
C LYS A 694 -28.84 -16.79 1.65
N ASP A 695 -29.03 -18.01 2.13
CA ASP A 695 -29.55 -18.33 3.47
C ASP A 695 -28.61 -17.93 4.62
N ILE A 696 -27.32 -17.72 4.33
CA ILE A 696 -26.33 -17.20 5.29
C ILE A 696 -26.45 -15.68 5.56
N ALA A 697 -27.33 -14.96 4.86
CA ALA A 697 -27.45 -13.51 4.97
C ALA A 697 -27.67 -13.02 6.40
N SER A 698 -28.49 -13.71 7.19
CA SER A 698 -28.72 -13.35 8.61
C SER A 698 -27.46 -13.49 9.46
N SER A 699 -26.66 -14.54 9.26
CA SER A 699 -25.38 -14.73 9.94
C SER A 699 -24.37 -13.65 9.54
N LEU A 700 -24.33 -13.27 8.26
CA LEU A 700 -23.49 -12.19 7.77
C LEU A 700 -23.91 -10.81 8.31
N ILE A 701 -25.22 -10.54 8.43
CA ILE A 701 -25.72 -9.31 9.06
C ILE A 701 -25.26 -9.23 10.51
N SER A 702 -25.28 -10.35 11.25
CA SER A 702 -24.74 -10.39 12.62
C SER A 702 -23.24 -10.12 12.63
N ALA A 703 -22.47 -10.81 11.77
CA ALA A 703 -21.03 -10.65 11.69
C ALA A 703 -20.60 -9.23 11.26
N ALA A 704 -21.38 -8.57 10.41
CA ALA A 704 -21.12 -7.21 9.94
C ALA A 704 -21.14 -6.15 11.06
N LYS A 705 -21.74 -6.46 12.22
CA LYS A 705 -21.82 -5.58 13.39
C LYS A 705 -20.68 -5.79 14.38
N GLU A 706 -19.86 -6.81 14.17
CA GLU A 706 -18.76 -7.17 15.04
C GLU A 706 -17.42 -6.57 14.55
N GLU A 707 -16.35 -6.81 15.31
CA GLU A 707 -14.98 -6.53 14.89
C GLU A 707 -14.67 -7.24 13.56
N HIS A 708 -13.93 -6.58 12.67
CA HIS A 708 -13.68 -7.01 11.28
C HIS A 708 -14.95 -7.22 10.41
N GLY A 709 -16.11 -6.66 10.79
CA GLY A 709 -17.38 -6.77 10.06
C GLY A 709 -17.36 -6.28 8.61
N ILE A 710 -16.30 -5.59 8.18
CA ILE A 710 -16.04 -5.14 6.80
C ILE A 710 -16.18 -6.30 5.80
N HIS A 711 -15.57 -7.45 6.07
CA HIS A 711 -15.62 -8.59 5.15
C HIS A 711 -17.04 -9.17 5.01
N ALA A 712 -17.80 -9.20 6.09
CA ALA A 712 -19.19 -9.63 6.05
C ALA A 712 -20.06 -8.67 5.23
N LEU A 713 -19.82 -7.35 5.34
CA LEU A 713 -20.50 -6.34 4.52
C LEU A 713 -20.21 -6.50 3.03
N HIS A 714 -18.95 -6.73 2.68
CA HIS A 714 -18.56 -6.98 1.30
C HIS A 714 -19.14 -8.29 0.75
N ALA A 715 -19.22 -9.35 1.55
CA ALA A 715 -19.93 -10.58 1.18
C ALA A 715 -21.44 -10.34 0.95
N LEU A 716 -22.10 -9.59 1.84
CA LEU A 716 -23.50 -9.19 1.68
C LEU A 716 -23.73 -8.40 0.38
N LYS A 717 -22.82 -7.47 0.05
CA LYS A 717 -22.88 -6.71 -1.21
C LYS A 717 -22.83 -7.64 -2.43
N GLN A 718 -21.86 -8.54 -2.46
CA GLN A 718 -21.62 -9.46 -3.59
C GLN A 718 -22.74 -10.51 -3.75
N LEU A 719 -23.39 -10.91 -2.65
CA LEU A 719 -24.57 -11.79 -2.69
C LEU A 719 -25.88 -11.05 -3.04
N GLY A 720 -25.82 -9.73 -3.23
CA GLY A 720 -26.96 -8.88 -3.57
C GLY A 720 -27.85 -8.50 -2.39
N ALA A 721 -27.46 -8.80 -1.14
CA ALA A 721 -28.24 -8.52 0.06
C ALA A 721 -28.26 -7.03 0.47
N LEU A 722 -27.40 -6.21 -0.15
CA LEU A 722 -27.36 -4.76 0.02
C LEU A 722 -27.90 -4.00 -1.21
N ALA A 723 -28.70 -4.64 -2.07
CA ALA A 723 -29.33 -3.96 -3.21
C ALA A 723 -30.45 -3.00 -2.73
N PRO A 724 -30.82 -1.96 -3.52
CA PRO A 724 -31.83 -0.96 -3.13
C PRO A 724 -33.18 -1.54 -2.69
N ASP A 725 -33.57 -2.68 -3.25
CA ASP A 725 -34.82 -3.39 -2.96
C ASP A 725 -34.76 -4.26 -1.70
N GLN A 726 -33.57 -4.42 -1.09
CA GLN A 726 -33.35 -5.20 0.13
C GLN A 726 -33.47 -4.32 1.37
N SER A 727 -34.67 -4.26 1.96
CA SER A 727 -34.97 -3.41 3.12
C SER A 727 -34.07 -3.67 4.33
N GLN A 728 -33.73 -4.93 4.61
CA GLN A 728 -32.82 -5.30 5.70
C GLN A 728 -31.38 -4.80 5.45
N GLY A 729 -30.92 -4.86 4.19
CA GLY A 729 -29.60 -4.35 3.81
C GLY A 729 -29.51 -2.83 3.95
N THR A 730 -30.50 -2.10 3.45
CA THR A 730 -30.56 -0.63 3.60
C THR A 730 -30.66 -0.22 5.07
N ALA A 731 -31.43 -0.95 5.89
CA ALA A 731 -31.50 -0.72 7.33
C ALA A 731 -30.16 -0.96 8.03
N LEU A 732 -29.44 -2.02 7.66
CA LEU A 732 -28.10 -2.30 8.17
C LEU A 732 -27.11 -1.18 7.84
N LEU A 733 -27.10 -0.70 6.60
CA LEU A 733 -26.21 0.40 6.18
C LEU A 733 -26.51 1.70 6.94
N SER A 734 -27.79 2.03 7.16
CA SER A 734 -28.21 3.18 7.97
C SER A 734 -27.83 3.04 9.46
N GLU A 735 -27.90 1.82 10.00
CA GLU A 735 -27.41 1.53 11.36
C GLU A 735 -25.90 1.72 11.45
N LEU A 736 -25.15 1.15 10.50
CA LEU A 736 -23.68 1.15 10.52
C LEU A 736 -23.06 2.50 10.15
N SER A 737 -23.74 3.35 9.37
CA SER A 737 -23.29 4.72 9.10
C SER A 737 -23.26 5.61 10.36
N ARG A 738 -23.80 5.12 11.49
CA ARG A 738 -23.78 5.76 12.81
C ARG A 738 -23.00 4.95 13.86
N ASN A 739 -22.30 3.90 13.45
CA ASN A 739 -21.55 3.02 14.36
C ASN A 739 -20.40 3.79 15.05
N PRO A 740 -20.01 3.45 16.29
CA PRO A 740 -18.83 4.04 16.94
C PRO A 740 -17.53 3.83 16.15
N SER A 741 -17.39 2.70 15.44
CA SER A 741 -16.23 2.41 14.57
C SER A 741 -16.26 3.23 13.30
N ALA A 742 -15.23 4.05 13.09
CA ALA A 742 -15.05 4.83 11.85
C ALA A 742 -14.95 3.91 10.62
N ASP A 743 -14.29 2.77 10.75
CA ASP A 743 -14.11 1.80 9.66
C ASP A 743 -15.45 1.22 9.18
N LEU A 744 -16.36 0.91 10.11
CA LEU A 744 -17.70 0.43 9.76
C LEU A 744 -18.56 1.54 9.16
N ARG A 745 -18.48 2.78 9.67
CA ARG A 745 -19.18 3.93 9.06
C ARG A 745 -18.70 4.15 7.63
N ARG A 746 -17.38 4.20 7.44
CA ARG A 746 -16.70 4.34 6.17
C ARG A 746 -17.13 3.26 5.17
N THR A 747 -17.05 1.99 5.58
CA THR A 747 -17.43 0.84 4.75
C THR A 747 -18.90 0.90 4.34
N ALA A 748 -19.80 1.21 5.29
CA ALA A 748 -21.23 1.34 5.02
C ALA A 748 -21.53 2.39 3.95
N LEU A 749 -20.86 3.56 4.01
CA LEU A 749 -21.01 4.61 3.00
C LEU A 749 -20.43 4.18 1.64
N SER A 750 -19.30 3.48 1.61
CA SER A 750 -18.68 3.01 0.37
C SER A 750 -19.57 2.01 -0.40
N LEU A 751 -20.34 1.20 0.33
CA LEU A 751 -21.23 0.15 -0.20
C LEU A 751 -22.67 0.62 -0.41
N TRP A 752 -23.00 1.84 0.02
CA TRP A 752 -24.33 2.43 -0.05
C TRP A 752 -24.86 2.46 -1.50
N PRO A 753 -26.08 1.99 -1.78
CA PRO A 753 -26.65 2.06 -3.12
C PRO A 753 -26.93 3.51 -3.52
N ALA A 754 -26.19 4.02 -4.51
CA ALA A 754 -26.19 5.42 -4.89
C ALA A 754 -27.56 5.94 -5.37
N GLU A 755 -28.48 5.05 -5.75
CA GLU A 755 -29.83 5.35 -6.18
C GLU A 755 -30.79 5.64 -5.01
N THR A 756 -30.37 5.37 -3.77
CA THR A 756 -31.20 5.54 -2.57
C THR A 756 -30.79 6.78 -1.78
N SER A 757 -31.72 7.32 -0.98
CA SER A 757 -31.39 8.42 -0.08
C SER A 757 -30.47 7.94 1.05
N CYS A 758 -29.45 8.74 1.36
CA CYS A 758 -28.56 8.50 2.49
C CYS A 758 -28.89 9.46 3.64
N ASP A 759 -29.08 8.93 4.83
CA ASP A 759 -29.44 9.65 6.05
C ASP A 759 -28.22 10.02 6.93
N PHE A 760 -27.01 9.86 6.39
CA PHE A 760 -25.76 10.27 7.01
C PHE A 760 -25.69 11.79 7.22
N ASP A 761 -25.20 12.20 8.40
CA ASP A 761 -25.03 13.60 8.79
C ASP A 761 -23.54 13.97 8.83
N PRO A 762 -22.98 14.53 7.74
CA PRO A 762 -21.55 14.82 7.65
C PRO A 762 -21.10 15.95 8.58
N LEU A 763 -22.02 16.75 9.14
CA LEU A 763 -21.69 17.86 10.04
C LEU A 763 -21.22 17.38 11.42
N LYS A 764 -21.53 16.13 11.77
CA LYS A 764 -21.17 15.51 13.06
C LYS A 764 -20.02 14.52 12.97
N GLU A 765 -19.49 14.29 11.77
CA GLU A 765 -18.44 13.31 11.55
C GLU A 765 -17.05 13.94 11.76
N PRO A 766 -16.27 13.49 12.75
CA PRO A 766 -14.90 13.98 12.96
C PRO A 766 -13.86 13.29 12.06
N ASP A 767 -14.15 12.10 11.52
CA ASP A 767 -13.17 11.30 10.80
C ASP A 767 -13.08 11.71 9.32
N PRO A 768 -11.89 12.16 8.85
CA PRO A 768 -11.73 12.62 7.47
C PRO A 768 -11.86 11.50 6.43
N PHE A 769 -11.54 10.24 6.74
CA PHE A 769 -11.75 9.11 5.83
C PHE A 769 -13.24 8.79 5.66
N VAL A 770 -14.04 8.91 6.73
CA VAL A 770 -15.50 8.74 6.62
C VAL A 770 -16.10 9.85 5.76
N ILE A 771 -15.66 11.11 5.94
CA ILE A 771 -16.05 12.23 5.08
C ILE A 771 -15.67 11.97 3.61
N ARG A 772 -14.47 11.44 3.36
CA ARG A 772 -14.02 11.10 1.99
C ARG A 772 -15.00 10.13 1.33
N GLU A 773 -15.40 9.05 2.00
CA GLU A 773 -16.35 8.09 1.44
C GLU A 773 -17.76 8.67 1.27
N TRP A 774 -18.20 9.55 2.17
CA TRP A 774 -19.44 10.29 1.96
C TRP A 774 -19.39 11.17 0.70
N LEU A 775 -18.29 11.88 0.47
CA LEU A 775 -18.11 12.71 -0.73
C LEU A 775 -18.07 11.86 -2.01
N LEU A 776 -17.41 10.70 -1.96
CA LEU A 776 -17.39 9.74 -3.08
C LEU A 776 -18.76 9.11 -3.33
N LEU A 777 -19.53 8.82 -2.27
CA LEU A 777 -20.93 8.40 -2.40
C LEU A 777 -21.75 9.51 -3.05
N ALA A 778 -21.70 10.74 -2.54
CA ALA A 778 -22.41 11.88 -3.10
C ALA A 778 -22.07 12.09 -4.59
N ALA A 779 -20.79 11.98 -4.97
CA ALA A 779 -20.38 12.06 -6.36
C ALA A 779 -21.03 10.99 -7.28
N ARG A 780 -21.40 9.82 -6.74
CA ARG A 780 -22.09 8.74 -7.47
C ARG A 780 -23.61 8.87 -7.45
N MET A 781 -24.19 9.60 -6.49
CA MET A 781 -25.64 9.78 -6.38
C MET A 781 -26.21 10.62 -7.54
N PRO A 782 -27.52 10.47 -7.86
CA PRO A 782 -28.23 11.39 -8.74
C PRO A 782 -28.10 12.85 -8.26
N ALA A 783 -28.11 13.80 -9.21
CA ALA A 783 -28.05 15.21 -8.85
C ALA A 783 -29.25 15.59 -7.98
N ASP A 784 -28.97 16.23 -6.84
CA ASP A 784 -29.95 16.52 -5.80
C ASP A 784 -29.65 17.89 -5.17
N GLU A 785 -30.64 18.78 -5.16
CA GLU A 785 -30.49 20.13 -4.63
C GLU A 785 -30.28 20.17 -3.12
N THR A 786 -30.95 19.28 -2.37
CA THR A 786 -30.84 19.22 -0.90
C THR A 786 -29.44 18.79 -0.49
N LEU A 787 -28.88 17.78 -1.16
CA LEU A 787 -27.51 17.32 -0.97
C LEU A 787 -26.50 18.39 -1.38
N GLY A 788 -26.77 19.14 -2.47
CA GLY A 788 -25.97 20.31 -2.83
C GLY A 788 -25.92 21.39 -1.74
N ARG A 789 -27.07 21.68 -1.09
CA ARG A 789 -27.13 22.60 0.06
C ARG A 789 -26.35 22.05 1.26
N LYS A 790 -26.50 20.76 1.58
CA LYS A 790 -25.74 20.08 2.65
C LYS A 790 -24.22 20.15 2.41
N LEU A 791 -23.77 19.91 1.17
CA LEU A 791 -22.37 20.09 0.78
C LEU A 791 -21.91 21.52 1.08
N ARG A 792 -22.66 22.54 0.64
CA ARG A 792 -22.32 23.95 0.92
C ARG A 792 -22.25 24.24 2.43
N ASP A 793 -23.19 23.72 3.21
CA ASP A 793 -23.22 23.94 4.66
C ASP A 793 -22.03 23.29 5.37
N TRP A 794 -21.66 22.08 4.95
CA TRP A 794 -20.45 21.40 5.41
C TRP A 794 -19.20 22.19 5.03
N HIS A 795 -19.08 22.61 3.77
CA HIS A 795 -17.97 23.41 3.27
C HIS A 795 -17.73 24.68 4.10
N ARG A 796 -18.80 25.33 4.57
CA ARG A 796 -18.71 26.53 5.40
C ARG A 796 -18.31 26.23 6.85
N SER A 797 -18.87 25.16 7.44
CA SER A 797 -18.75 24.89 8.88
C SER A 797 -17.52 24.05 9.26
N GLN A 798 -16.98 23.27 8.33
CA GLN A 798 -15.94 22.28 8.58
C GLN A 798 -14.62 22.57 7.82
N GLN A 799 -14.32 23.84 7.54
CA GLN A 799 -13.10 24.24 6.81
C GLN A 799 -11.80 23.71 7.45
N HIS A 800 -11.78 23.51 8.77
CA HIS A 800 -10.60 23.00 9.48
C HIS A 800 -10.25 21.54 9.13
N LEU A 801 -11.21 20.75 8.62
CA LEU A 801 -11.00 19.38 8.15
C LEU A 801 -10.51 19.33 6.69
N ARG A 802 -10.57 20.44 5.94
CA ARG A 802 -10.13 20.55 4.53
C ARG A 802 -8.64 20.88 4.38
N ARG A 803 -7.76 20.28 5.19
CA ARG A 803 -6.32 20.57 5.13
C ARG A 803 -5.55 19.75 4.09
N GLY A 804 -6.21 18.83 3.38
CA GLY A 804 -5.57 17.89 2.44
C GLY A 804 -6.14 17.93 1.01
N GLU A 805 -5.27 17.64 0.03
CA GLU A 805 -5.63 17.68 -1.40
C GLU A 805 -6.69 16.61 -1.79
N VAL A 806 -6.67 15.45 -1.14
CA VAL A 806 -7.63 14.35 -1.38
C VAL A 806 -9.07 14.81 -1.15
N LEU A 807 -9.34 15.38 0.02
CA LEU A 807 -10.69 15.81 0.39
C LEU A 807 -11.20 16.91 -0.53
N ASP A 808 -10.36 17.89 -0.87
CA ASP A 808 -10.71 18.95 -1.80
C ASP A 808 -11.09 18.44 -3.19
N ARG A 809 -10.38 17.41 -3.68
CA ARG A 809 -10.69 16.74 -4.93
C ARG A 809 -12.01 15.99 -4.87
N CYS A 810 -12.24 15.17 -3.83
CA CYS A 810 -13.50 14.45 -3.64
C CYS A 810 -14.67 15.43 -3.54
N PHE A 811 -14.46 16.53 -2.81
CA PHE A 811 -15.46 17.58 -2.64
C PHE A 811 -15.78 18.27 -3.96
N ALA A 812 -14.77 18.62 -4.76
CA ALA A 812 -14.98 19.26 -6.06
C ALA A 812 -15.87 18.43 -6.99
N VAL A 813 -15.70 17.10 -7.01
CA VAL A 813 -16.55 16.19 -7.80
C VAL A 813 -17.98 16.15 -7.25
N ALA A 814 -18.14 15.99 -5.93
CA ALA A 814 -19.46 15.99 -5.30
C ALA A 814 -20.20 17.33 -5.55
N ALA A 815 -19.51 18.46 -5.38
CA ALA A 815 -20.07 19.78 -5.62
C ALA A 815 -20.43 20.01 -7.09
N ALA A 816 -19.64 19.50 -8.04
CA ALA A 816 -19.97 19.53 -9.46
C ALA A 816 -21.24 18.72 -9.76
N ARG A 817 -21.35 17.51 -9.21
CA ARG A 817 -22.53 16.63 -9.35
C ARG A 817 -23.81 17.28 -8.81
N HIS A 818 -23.71 17.97 -7.68
CA HIS A 818 -24.83 18.65 -7.00
C HIS A 818 -24.81 20.18 -7.16
N SER A 819 -24.28 20.66 -8.29
CA SER A 819 -23.96 22.08 -8.53
C SER A 819 -25.14 23.03 -8.33
N THR A 820 -26.35 22.67 -8.76
CA THR A 820 -27.55 23.52 -8.57
C THR A 820 -27.78 23.86 -7.10
N GLY A 821 -27.92 22.86 -6.24
CA GLY A 821 -28.17 23.08 -4.82
C GLY A 821 -27.01 23.80 -4.13
N PHE A 822 -25.78 23.43 -4.48
CA PHE A 822 -24.56 24.02 -3.93
C PHE A 822 -24.44 25.52 -4.26
N LEU A 823 -24.71 25.89 -5.52
CA LEU A 823 -24.63 27.28 -5.98
C LEU A 823 -25.82 28.11 -5.50
N LEU A 824 -27.05 27.57 -5.49
CA LEU A 824 -28.21 28.25 -4.88
C LEU A 824 -27.95 28.60 -3.42
N ALA A 825 -27.39 27.65 -2.66
CA ALA A 825 -26.99 27.90 -1.28
C ALA A 825 -25.89 28.97 -1.19
N SER A 826 -24.91 28.93 -2.09
CA SER A 826 -23.78 29.88 -2.09
C SER A 826 -24.18 31.29 -2.54
N LEU A 827 -25.15 31.46 -3.43
CA LEU A 827 -25.68 32.77 -3.82
C LEU A 827 -26.54 33.37 -2.70
N ALA A 828 -27.34 32.55 -2.01
CA ALA A 828 -28.13 33.00 -0.86
C ALA A 828 -27.27 33.53 0.30
N ASN A 829 -26.07 32.96 0.49
CA ASN A 829 -25.08 33.42 1.45
C ASN A 829 -23.70 33.42 0.78
N ALA A 830 -23.34 34.57 0.21
CA ALA A 830 -22.12 34.73 -0.58
C ALA A 830 -20.88 34.21 0.17
N PRO A 831 -20.05 33.37 -0.46
CA PRO A 831 -18.79 32.93 0.14
C PRO A 831 -17.76 34.07 0.16
N ASP A 832 -16.71 33.90 0.95
CA ASP A 832 -15.55 34.77 0.87
C ASP A 832 -14.96 34.73 -0.57
N PRO A 833 -14.64 35.88 -1.20
CA PRO A 833 -14.09 35.88 -2.55
C PRO A 833 -12.79 35.08 -2.70
N SER A 834 -12.02 34.89 -1.63
CA SER A 834 -10.80 34.08 -1.63
C SER A 834 -11.05 32.61 -1.96
N VAL A 835 -12.14 32.03 -1.48
CA VAL A 835 -12.45 30.60 -1.68
C VAL A 835 -12.96 30.30 -3.10
N LEU A 836 -13.37 31.32 -3.86
CA LEU A 836 -13.82 31.15 -5.25
C LEU A 836 -12.71 30.66 -6.19
N LYS A 837 -11.45 30.87 -5.81
CA LYS A 837 -10.28 30.37 -6.54
C LYS A 837 -9.89 28.95 -6.14
N GLU A 838 -10.41 28.44 -5.02
CA GLU A 838 -10.16 27.07 -4.58
C GLU A 838 -10.89 26.08 -5.47
N ARG A 839 -10.35 24.87 -5.62
CA ARG A 839 -10.75 23.84 -6.60
C ARG A 839 -12.26 23.54 -6.69
N ILE A 840 -13.00 23.69 -5.60
CA ILE A 840 -14.41 23.32 -5.46
C ILE A 840 -15.33 24.23 -6.29
N TYR A 841 -15.21 25.55 -6.15
CA TYR A 841 -16.10 26.50 -6.82
C TYR A 841 -15.94 26.47 -8.36
N PRO A 842 -14.72 26.48 -8.93
CA PRO A 842 -14.51 26.33 -10.37
C PRO A 842 -15.13 25.04 -10.93
N ALA A 843 -15.06 23.91 -10.20
CA ALA A 843 -15.69 22.67 -10.62
C ALA A 843 -17.23 22.78 -10.65
N ALA A 844 -17.83 23.33 -9.59
CA ALA A 844 -19.27 23.54 -9.52
C ALA A 844 -19.78 24.58 -10.55
N ILE A 845 -19.04 25.67 -10.77
CA ILE A 845 -19.32 26.70 -11.77
C ILE A 845 -19.26 26.11 -13.18
N LYS A 846 -18.24 25.30 -13.47
CA LYS A 846 -18.10 24.63 -14.77
C LYS A 846 -19.24 23.65 -15.04
N ALA A 847 -19.58 22.81 -14.05
CA ALA A 847 -20.71 21.89 -14.15
C ALA A 847 -22.04 22.64 -14.34
N PHE A 848 -22.22 23.76 -13.66
CA PHE A 848 -23.36 24.65 -13.89
C PHE A 848 -23.36 25.28 -15.28
N ALA A 849 -22.23 25.78 -15.77
CA ALA A 849 -22.15 26.41 -17.08
C ALA A 849 -22.55 25.43 -18.20
N ALA A 850 -22.24 24.15 -18.04
CA ALA A 850 -22.69 23.07 -18.91
C ALA A 850 -24.20 22.77 -18.75
N SER A 851 -24.71 22.67 -17.51
CA SER A 851 -26.11 22.28 -17.26
C SER A 851 -27.13 23.40 -17.42
N ARG A 852 -26.71 24.66 -17.25
CA ARG A 852 -27.50 25.90 -17.30
C ARG A 852 -28.79 25.83 -16.47
N SER A 853 -28.72 25.32 -15.24
CA SER A 853 -29.86 25.19 -14.33
C SER A 853 -30.72 26.47 -14.28
N PRO A 854 -32.02 26.41 -14.65
CA PRO A 854 -32.93 27.56 -14.67
C PRO A 854 -33.03 28.27 -13.32
N GLN A 855 -33.01 27.51 -12.23
CA GLN A 855 -33.10 28.01 -10.86
C GLN A 855 -31.92 28.93 -10.52
N VAL A 856 -30.71 28.56 -10.95
CA VAL A 856 -29.51 29.38 -10.73
C VAL A 856 -29.53 30.59 -11.67
N LEU A 857 -29.90 30.42 -12.94
CA LEU A 857 -30.04 31.52 -13.91
C LEU A 857 -31.02 32.60 -13.44
N ALA A 858 -32.16 32.20 -12.86
CA ALA A 858 -33.16 33.13 -12.35
C ALA A 858 -32.64 34.06 -11.23
N LEU A 859 -31.66 33.59 -10.44
CA LEU A 859 -31.02 34.40 -9.41
C LEU A 859 -29.86 35.23 -9.96
N LEU A 860 -29.20 34.77 -11.03
CA LEU A 860 -28.00 35.40 -11.57
C LEU A 860 -28.24 36.79 -12.14
N GLU A 861 -29.37 37.06 -12.79
CA GLU A 861 -29.63 38.36 -13.43
C GLU A 861 -29.47 39.54 -12.48
N LYS A 862 -29.81 39.34 -11.20
CA LYS A 862 -29.82 40.39 -10.16
C LYS A 862 -28.63 40.29 -9.20
N ASP A 863 -27.83 39.22 -9.27
CA ASP A 863 -26.71 39.00 -8.37
C ASP A 863 -25.44 39.75 -8.83
N THR A 864 -24.88 40.60 -7.97
CA THR A 864 -23.65 41.37 -8.24
C THR A 864 -22.45 40.91 -7.43
N SER A 865 -22.58 39.80 -6.70
CA SER A 865 -21.49 39.23 -5.91
C SER A 865 -20.36 38.72 -6.82
N PRO A 866 -19.13 38.55 -6.28
CA PRO A 866 -18.04 37.93 -7.03
C PRO A 866 -18.40 36.55 -7.61
N LEU A 867 -19.19 35.75 -6.88
CA LEU A 867 -19.71 34.46 -7.37
C LEU A 867 -20.70 34.66 -8.52
N GLY A 868 -21.65 35.58 -8.39
CA GLY A 868 -22.61 35.92 -9.44
C GLY A 868 -21.92 36.38 -10.73
N ASN A 869 -20.86 37.19 -10.62
CA ASN A 869 -20.05 37.62 -11.77
C ASN A 869 -19.30 36.44 -12.42
N ALA A 870 -18.68 35.57 -11.61
CA ALA A 870 -17.99 34.38 -12.13
C ALA A 870 -18.94 33.44 -12.87
N LEU A 871 -20.16 33.23 -12.34
CA LEU A 871 -21.20 32.42 -12.98
C LEU A 871 -21.70 33.06 -14.29
N LYS A 872 -21.91 34.39 -14.33
CA LYS A 872 -22.27 35.10 -15.56
C LYS A 872 -21.20 34.95 -16.63
N GLU A 873 -19.93 35.06 -16.26
CA GLU A 873 -18.82 34.91 -17.20
C GLU A 873 -18.74 33.48 -17.74
N ALA A 874 -18.82 32.47 -16.86
CA ALA A 874 -18.82 31.08 -17.27
C ALA A 874 -19.98 30.74 -18.24
N VAL A 875 -21.15 31.34 -18.06
CA VAL A 875 -22.30 31.21 -18.96
C VAL A 875 -22.08 31.87 -20.33
N LYS A 876 -21.32 32.98 -20.40
CA LYS A 876 -20.93 33.60 -21.68
C LYS A 876 -19.94 32.73 -22.45
N ASP A 877 -18.95 32.17 -21.76
CA ASP A 877 -17.93 31.30 -22.38
C ASP A 877 -18.52 30.00 -22.92
N HIS A 878 -19.67 29.55 -22.37
CA HIS A 878 -20.41 28.37 -22.81
C HIS A 878 -21.64 28.73 -23.67
N HIS A 879 -21.68 29.92 -24.26
CA HIS A 879 -22.76 30.32 -25.17
C HIS A 879 -22.69 29.50 -26.46
N VAL A 880 -23.60 28.54 -26.61
CA VAL A 880 -23.85 27.86 -27.89
C VAL A 880 -24.84 28.71 -28.67
N GLU A 881 -24.38 29.35 -29.73
CA GLU A 881 -25.23 30.10 -30.65
C GLU A 881 -26.26 29.14 -31.28
N LYS A 882 -27.52 29.27 -30.87
CA LYS A 882 -28.63 28.45 -31.38
C LYS A 882 -29.09 28.98 -32.72
N LYS A 883 -29.17 28.13 -33.74
CA LYS A 883 -29.68 28.45 -35.08
C LYS A 883 -31.20 28.45 -35.13
N HIS A 884 -31.85 27.65 -34.29
CA HIS A 884 -33.31 27.56 -34.23
C HIS A 884 -33.84 28.46 -33.12
N ASN A 885 -35.04 29.00 -33.31
CA ASN A 885 -35.70 29.84 -32.32
C ASN A 885 -37.18 29.40 -32.15
N PRO A 886 -37.44 28.33 -31.38
CA PRO A 886 -38.79 27.89 -31.09
C PRO A 886 -39.62 28.97 -30.38
N PRO A 887 -40.95 28.93 -30.47
CA PRO A 887 -41.80 29.85 -29.70
C PRO A 887 -41.52 29.73 -28.20
N ALA A 888 -41.23 30.86 -27.54
CA ALA A 888 -40.81 30.89 -26.14
C ALA A 888 -41.89 30.36 -25.19
N ASP A 889 -43.17 30.59 -25.50
CA ASP A 889 -44.32 30.07 -24.76
C ASP A 889 -44.40 28.53 -24.88
N GLN A 890 -44.05 27.98 -26.05
CA GLN A 890 -44.00 26.55 -26.28
C GLN A 890 -42.86 25.89 -25.49
N LEU A 891 -41.69 26.52 -25.45
CA LEU A 891 -40.56 26.06 -24.64
C LEU A 891 -40.88 26.06 -23.14
N ALA A 892 -41.51 27.12 -22.64
CA ALA A 892 -41.88 27.23 -21.23
C ALA A 892 -42.92 26.17 -20.82
N ARG A 893 -43.92 25.90 -21.65
CA ARG A 893 -44.87 24.80 -21.41
C ARG A 893 -44.16 23.44 -21.48
N GLY A 894 -43.31 23.24 -22.47
CA GLY A 894 -42.53 22.02 -22.67
C GLY A 894 -41.61 21.70 -21.50
N GLU A 895 -40.94 22.71 -20.95
CA GLU A 895 -40.10 22.61 -19.75
C GLU A 895 -40.93 22.16 -18.53
N ALA A 896 -42.13 22.71 -18.35
CA ALA A 896 -43.02 22.30 -17.27
C ALA A 896 -43.51 20.85 -17.42
N VAL A 897 -43.76 20.38 -18.65
CA VAL A 897 -44.04 18.96 -18.92
C VAL A 897 -42.80 18.11 -18.64
N TYR A 898 -41.63 18.54 -19.08
CA TYR A 898 -40.38 17.81 -18.88
C TYR A 898 -40.07 17.61 -17.40
N ALA A 899 -40.14 18.70 -16.62
CA ALA A 899 -39.88 18.68 -15.19
C ALA A 899 -40.78 17.71 -14.42
N ARG A 900 -42.07 17.64 -14.77
CA ARG A 900 -43.04 16.78 -14.07
C ARG A 900 -43.05 15.32 -14.55
N THR A 901 -42.63 15.05 -15.80
CA THR A 901 -42.85 13.75 -16.45
C THR A 901 -41.57 13.03 -16.88
N CYS A 902 -40.55 13.77 -17.34
CA CYS A 902 -39.37 13.17 -17.98
C CYS A 902 -38.11 13.28 -17.11
N ALA A 903 -38.00 14.33 -16.30
CA ALA A 903 -36.80 14.67 -15.55
C ALA A 903 -36.41 13.60 -14.52
N ALA A 904 -37.35 12.79 -14.02
CA ALA A 904 -37.07 11.72 -13.08
C ALA A 904 -36.11 10.65 -13.66
N CYS A 905 -36.25 10.35 -14.96
CA CYS A 905 -35.38 9.37 -15.64
C CYS A 905 -34.23 10.07 -16.38
N HIS A 906 -34.52 11.16 -17.09
CA HIS A 906 -33.56 11.82 -17.97
C HIS A 906 -32.76 12.95 -17.32
N GLN A 907 -32.99 13.20 -16.03
CA GLN A 907 -32.41 14.28 -15.24
C GLN A 907 -32.86 15.68 -15.70
N SER A 908 -32.84 16.67 -14.81
CA SER A 908 -33.23 18.06 -15.15
C SER A 908 -32.34 18.70 -16.23
N ASN A 909 -31.09 18.24 -16.32
CA ASN A 909 -30.10 18.68 -17.31
C ASN A 909 -30.05 17.79 -18.57
N GLY A 910 -30.97 16.83 -18.72
CA GLY A 910 -31.04 15.98 -19.91
C GLY A 910 -29.91 14.97 -20.05
N THR A 911 -29.03 14.82 -19.07
CA THR A 911 -27.86 13.93 -19.19
C THR A 911 -28.18 12.45 -18.99
N GLY A 912 -29.38 12.11 -18.54
CA GLY A 912 -29.75 10.73 -18.23
C GLY A 912 -28.92 10.15 -17.07
N VAL A 913 -28.94 8.82 -16.97
CA VAL A 913 -28.17 8.04 -15.99
C VAL A 913 -27.40 6.98 -16.75
N ASP A 914 -26.07 7.03 -16.73
CA ASP A 914 -25.23 6.12 -17.51
C ASP A 914 -25.57 4.65 -17.22
N GLY A 915 -25.82 3.87 -18.28
CA GLY A 915 -26.23 2.46 -18.19
C GLY A 915 -27.71 2.22 -17.87
N ALA A 916 -28.45 3.23 -17.38
CA ALA A 916 -29.85 3.09 -16.99
C ALA A 916 -30.83 3.93 -17.84
N PHE A 917 -30.54 5.20 -18.14
CA PHE A 917 -31.39 6.08 -18.95
C PHE A 917 -30.52 6.89 -19.92
N PRO A 918 -30.80 6.90 -21.23
CA PRO A 918 -29.93 7.57 -22.18
C PRO A 918 -29.95 9.09 -22.00
N PRO A 919 -28.83 9.79 -22.29
CA PRO A 919 -28.83 11.24 -22.37
C PRO A 919 -29.76 11.72 -23.49
N LEU A 920 -30.51 12.77 -23.20
CA LEU A 920 -31.23 13.58 -24.17
C LEU A 920 -30.37 14.76 -24.65
N ASP A 921 -29.53 15.32 -23.79
CA ASP A 921 -28.60 16.39 -24.14
C ASP A 921 -27.48 15.88 -25.06
N GLY A 922 -27.26 16.57 -26.18
CA GLY A 922 -26.20 16.27 -27.15
C GLY A 922 -26.37 14.94 -27.88
N ASN A 923 -27.50 14.25 -27.68
CA ASN A 923 -27.80 13.00 -28.34
C ASN A 923 -28.31 13.26 -29.75
N ALA A 924 -27.56 12.80 -30.75
CA ALA A 924 -27.89 13.01 -32.16
C ALA A 924 -29.30 12.53 -32.54
N SER A 925 -29.83 11.51 -31.85
CA SER A 925 -31.19 11.00 -32.08
C SER A 925 -32.27 12.01 -31.71
N ILE A 926 -31.99 12.89 -30.73
CA ILE A 926 -32.91 13.95 -30.31
C ILE A 926 -33.01 15.04 -31.38
N ALA A 927 -31.92 15.37 -32.06
CA ALA A 927 -31.92 16.29 -33.19
C ALA A 927 -32.51 15.66 -34.48
N GLY A 928 -32.67 14.33 -34.51
CA GLY A 928 -33.16 13.57 -35.65
C GLY A 928 -34.67 13.70 -35.92
N ASN A 929 -35.29 12.63 -36.42
CA ASN A 929 -36.69 12.62 -36.86
C ASN A 929 -37.67 12.82 -35.68
N PRO A 930 -38.48 13.91 -35.65
CA PRO A 930 -39.44 14.15 -34.57
C PRO A 930 -40.52 13.05 -34.47
N ASP A 931 -40.86 12.37 -35.56
CA ASP A 931 -41.88 11.32 -35.55
C ASP A 931 -41.45 10.11 -34.70
N ALA A 932 -40.16 9.78 -34.74
CA ALA A 932 -39.60 8.72 -33.92
C ALA A 932 -39.70 9.06 -32.43
N LEU A 933 -39.45 10.32 -32.07
CA LEU A 933 -39.57 10.80 -30.69
C LEU A 933 -41.02 10.80 -30.22
N VAL A 934 -41.97 11.21 -31.07
CA VAL A 934 -43.41 11.13 -30.76
C VAL A 934 -43.82 9.68 -30.51
N LYS A 935 -43.39 8.74 -31.36
CA LYS A 935 -43.67 7.30 -31.20
C LYS A 935 -43.09 6.73 -29.90
N ILE A 936 -41.88 7.14 -29.51
CA ILE A 936 -41.25 6.76 -28.24
C ILE A 936 -42.08 7.28 -27.05
N VAL A 937 -42.51 8.54 -27.06
CA VAL A 937 -43.32 9.10 -25.97
C VAL A 937 -44.67 8.37 -25.85
N LEU A 938 -45.29 8.03 -26.99
CA LEU A 938 -46.59 7.35 -27.02
C LEU A 938 -46.55 5.90 -26.56
N HIS A 939 -45.52 5.14 -26.95
CA HIS A 939 -45.52 3.66 -26.82
C HIS A 939 -44.32 3.10 -26.05
N GLY A 940 -43.34 3.93 -25.70
CA GLY A 940 -42.12 3.51 -25.01
C GLY A 940 -41.02 3.03 -25.96
N LEU A 941 -39.86 2.70 -25.38
CA LEU A 941 -38.66 2.23 -26.06
C LEU A 941 -38.01 1.08 -25.26
N THR A 942 -37.56 0.03 -25.95
CA THR A 942 -36.90 -1.15 -25.38
C THR A 942 -35.75 -1.64 -26.26
N GLY A 943 -34.87 -2.48 -25.69
CA GLY A 943 -33.67 -2.99 -26.33
C GLY A 943 -32.48 -2.03 -26.23
N PRO A 944 -31.31 -2.41 -26.77
CA PRO A 944 -30.09 -1.66 -26.56
C PRO A 944 -30.15 -0.34 -27.32
N VAL A 945 -30.15 0.75 -26.58
CA VAL A 945 -29.97 2.11 -27.09
C VAL A 945 -28.48 2.43 -27.01
N GLU A 946 -27.84 2.48 -28.17
CA GLU A 946 -26.43 2.85 -28.29
C GLU A 946 -26.28 4.37 -28.35
N VAL A 947 -25.47 4.92 -27.44
CA VAL A 947 -25.03 6.32 -27.48
C VAL A 947 -23.51 6.33 -27.56
N PRO A 948 -22.89 6.94 -28.61
CA PRO A 948 -21.44 6.93 -28.78
C PRO A 948 -20.70 7.41 -27.53
N GLY A 949 -19.78 6.58 -27.03
CA GLY A 949 -18.99 6.86 -25.83
C GLY A 949 -19.72 6.64 -24.50
N LYS A 950 -20.87 5.96 -24.50
CA LYS A 950 -21.64 5.56 -23.31
C LYS A 950 -21.92 4.05 -23.31
N LEU A 951 -22.23 3.50 -22.15
CA LEU A 951 -22.73 2.11 -22.04
C LEU A 951 -24.08 2.01 -22.76
N ALA A 952 -24.29 0.91 -23.49
CA ALA A 952 -25.58 0.63 -24.11
C ALA A 952 -26.67 0.54 -23.03
N VAL A 953 -27.76 1.27 -23.21
CA VAL A 953 -28.87 1.29 -22.25
C VAL A 953 -29.92 0.27 -22.68
N ASN A 954 -30.24 -0.67 -21.80
CA ASN A 954 -31.23 -1.73 -22.05
C ASN A 954 -32.52 -1.56 -21.23
N SER A 955 -32.67 -0.46 -20.50
CA SER A 955 -33.85 -0.20 -19.69
C SER A 955 -35.09 0.02 -20.56
N LEU A 956 -36.22 -0.49 -20.10
CA LEU A 956 -37.52 -0.19 -20.68
C LEU A 956 -37.91 1.25 -20.35
N MET A 957 -38.09 2.08 -21.37
CA MET A 957 -38.84 3.33 -21.25
C MET A 957 -40.32 3.01 -21.45
N PRO A 958 -41.18 3.13 -20.41
CA PRO A 958 -42.60 2.90 -20.57
C PRO A 958 -43.26 4.02 -21.40
N PRO A 959 -44.42 3.75 -22.02
CA PRO A 959 -45.23 4.79 -22.65
C PRO A 959 -45.63 5.87 -21.65
N VAL A 960 -45.59 7.14 -22.09
CA VAL A 960 -45.95 8.27 -21.25
C VAL A 960 -47.46 8.52 -21.35
N ILE A 961 -48.18 8.11 -20.30
CA ILE A 961 -49.64 8.20 -20.24
C ILE A 961 -50.06 9.59 -19.73
N GLY A 962 -51.16 10.13 -20.27
CA GLY A 962 -51.80 11.35 -19.75
C GLY A 962 -51.34 12.65 -20.40
N LEU A 963 -50.46 12.60 -21.41
CA LEU A 963 -50.10 13.77 -22.22
C LEU A 963 -50.98 13.86 -23.47
N ASN A 964 -51.59 15.02 -23.69
CA ASN A 964 -52.31 15.33 -24.92
C ASN A 964 -51.33 15.69 -26.05
N ASP A 965 -51.83 15.92 -27.26
CA ASP A 965 -50.99 16.16 -28.45
C ASP A 965 -50.17 17.45 -28.34
N ALA A 966 -50.69 18.48 -27.69
CA ALA A 966 -49.95 19.71 -27.42
C ALA A 966 -48.86 19.49 -26.37
N ASP A 967 -49.13 18.76 -25.28
CA ASP A 967 -48.13 18.43 -24.27
C ASP A 967 -46.93 17.67 -24.86
N ILE A 968 -47.19 16.69 -25.76
CA ILE A 968 -46.13 15.91 -26.42
C ILE A 968 -45.29 16.81 -27.35
N ALA A 969 -45.94 17.67 -28.14
CA ALA A 969 -45.22 18.59 -29.01
C ALA A 969 -44.40 19.62 -28.22
N ASP A 970 -44.93 20.11 -27.10
CA ASP A 970 -44.26 21.08 -26.24
C ASP A 970 -43.04 20.44 -25.55
N VAL A 971 -43.18 19.26 -24.93
CA VAL A 971 -42.05 18.58 -24.26
C VAL A 971 -40.95 18.18 -25.23
N LEU A 972 -41.31 17.71 -26.43
CA LEU A 972 -40.32 17.37 -27.45
C LEU A 972 -39.65 18.62 -28.02
N THR A 973 -40.37 19.74 -28.17
CA THR A 973 -39.78 21.03 -28.53
C THR A 973 -38.75 21.48 -27.51
N PHE A 974 -39.07 21.37 -26.21
CA PHE A 974 -38.13 21.67 -25.13
C PHE A 974 -36.90 20.76 -25.20
N VAL A 975 -37.07 19.44 -25.21
CA VAL A 975 -35.95 18.47 -25.25
C VAL A 975 -35.04 18.67 -26.46
N ARG A 976 -35.60 19.04 -27.62
CA ARG A 976 -34.89 19.30 -28.87
C ARG A 976 -34.12 20.62 -28.91
N HIS A 977 -34.39 21.53 -27.98
CA HIS A 977 -33.80 22.87 -27.96
C HIS A 977 -33.05 23.22 -26.66
N ALA A 978 -33.33 22.47 -25.59
CA ALA A 978 -32.67 22.62 -24.30
C ALA A 978 -31.20 22.22 -24.34
N TRP A 979 -30.42 22.70 -23.37
CA TRP A 979 -29.02 22.32 -23.15
C TRP A 979 -28.14 22.57 -24.39
N SER A 980 -27.40 21.58 -24.89
CA SER A 980 -26.63 21.69 -26.13
C SER A 980 -27.46 21.43 -27.40
N ASN A 981 -28.70 20.94 -27.30
CA ASN A 981 -29.52 20.58 -28.46
C ASN A 981 -30.03 21.80 -29.22
N ASP A 982 -29.88 21.81 -30.54
CA ASP A 982 -30.33 22.90 -31.39
C ASP A 982 -31.10 22.36 -32.60
N ALA A 983 -32.35 21.98 -32.37
CA ALA A 983 -33.24 21.47 -33.41
C ALA A 983 -34.58 22.23 -33.48
N PRO A 984 -35.29 22.17 -34.63
CA PRO A 984 -36.58 22.82 -34.80
C PRO A 984 -37.64 22.33 -33.81
N ALA A 985 -38.61 23.21 -33.52
CA ALA A 985 -39.80 22.90 -32.75
C ALA A 985 -40.62 21.77 -33.38
N VAL A 986 -41.28 20.98 -32.53
CA VAL A 986 -42.25 19.97 -32.96
C VAL A 986 -43.61 20.63 -33.09
N ASN A 987 -44.22 20.50 -34.27
CA ASN A 987 -45.56 21.02 -34.52
C ASN A 987 -46.61 20.06 -33.89
N PRO A 988 -47.54 20.57 -33.04
CA PRO A 988 -48.63 19.76 -32.49
C PRO A 988 -49.44 18.97 -33.52
N ALA A 989 -49.56 19.48 -34.75
CA ALA A 989 -50.28 18.81 -35.83
C ALA A 989 -49.64 17.48 -36.29
N VAL A 990 -48.38 17.22 -35.93
CA VAL A 990 -47.66 15.96 -36.24
C VAL A 990 -48.02 14.85 -35.25
N VAL A 991 -48.46 15.19 -34.04
CA VAL A 991 -48.69 14.19 -32.97
C VAL A 991 -49.99 13.42 -33.20
N ALA A 992 -51.08 14.09 -33.56
CA ALA A 992 -52.38 13.45 -33.71
C ALA A 992 -52.42 12.32 -34.76
N PRO A 993 -51.86 12.50 -35.99
CA PRO A 993 -51.81 11.43 -36.98
C PRO A 993 -50.94 10.24 -36.54
N LEU A 994 -49.84 10.48 -35.83
CA LEU A 994 -48.97 9.43 -35.31
C LEU A 994 -49.64 8.66 -34.18
N ARG A 995 -50.37 9.34 -33.30
CA ARG A 995 -51.15 8.70 -32.24
C ARG A 995 -52.23 7.79 -32.81
N GLU A 996 -52.98 8.27 -33.81
CA GLU A 996 -54.04 7.48 -34.44
C GLU A 996 -53.48 6.27 -35.21
N SER A 997 -52.42 6.47 -36.01
CA SER A 997 -51.82 5.38 -36.81
C SER A 997 -51.09 4.32 -35.99
N THR A 998 -50.77 4.60 -34.73
CA THR A 998 -50.08 3.67 -33.83
C THR A 998 -50.94 3.21 -32.64
N LYS A 999 -52.23 3.57 -32.59
CA LYS A 999 -53.11 3.33 -31.44
C LYS A 999 -53.24 1.87 -31.00
N ASP A 1000 -53.10 0.94 -31.95
CA ASP A 1000 -53.23 -0.50 -31.69
C ASP A 1000 -51.90 -1.15 -31.24
N ARG A 1001 -50.80 -0.40 -31.22
CA ARG A 1001 -49.50 -0.91 -30.79
C ARG A 1001 -49.46 -1.04 -29.26
N GLN A 1002 -49.08 -2.22 -28.78
CA GLN A 1002 -48.96 -2.55 -27.35
C GLN A 1002 -47.50 -2.74 -26.90
N ALA A 1003 -46.60 -3.04 -27.84
CA ALA A 1003 -45.19 -3.26 -27.54
C ALA A 1003 -44.38 -1.95 -27.67
N PRO A 1004 -43.40 -1.70 -26.79
CA PRO A 1004 -42.44 -0.62 -26.95
C PRO A 1004 -41.70 -0.71 -28.29
N TRP A 1005 -41.21 0.43 -28.78
CA TRP A 1005 -40.37 0.45 -29.97
C TRP A 1005 -38.97 -0.07 -29.66
N THR A 1006 -38.26 -0.57 -30.67
CA THR A 1006 -36.82 -0.79 -30.63
C THR A 1006 -36.10 0.29 -31.45
N ALA A 1007 -34.83 0.55 -31.12
CA ALA A 1007 -34.02 1.50 -31.90
C ALA A 1007 -33.89 1.12 -33.38
N ALA A 1008 -34.05 -0.16 -33.73
CA ALA A 1008 -34.03 -0.64 -35.11
C ALA A 1008 -35.34 -0.33 -35.87
N GLU A 1009 -36.49 -0.35 -35.21
CA GLU A 1009 -37.80 -0.04 -35.83
C GLU A 1009 -38.02 1.46 -36.08
N LEU A 1010 -37.21 2.31 -35.44
CA LEU A 1010 -37.32 3.77 -35.49
C LEU A 1010 -36.29 4.43 -36.43
N LYS A 1011 -35.39 3.64 -37.01
CA LYS A 1011 -34.51 4.05 -38.12
C LYS A 1011 -35.27 3.98 -39.43
#